data_AF-A0A933WP27-F1
#
_entry.id   AF-A0A933WP27-F1
#
_cell.length_a   1.000
_cell.length_b   1.000
_cell.length_c   1.000
_cell.angle_alpha   90.00
_cell.angle_beta   90.00
_cell.angle_gamma   90.00
#
_symmetry.space_group_name_H-M   'P 1'
#
loop_
_entity.id
_entity.type
_entity.pdbx_description
1 polymer ?
#
loop_
_entity_poly.entity_id
_entity_poly.type
_entity_poly.pdbx_seq_one_letter_code
_entity_poly.pdbx_strand_id
1 'polypeptide(L)'
;MPPREPAPILLPPPPSDRSYSEESPVPGRSPKLTSNLDELQRADAIGRLAGRPVTRSRAGSLPGGLAAEAEHGLLYIDDAGSVQVYVDTTSDPEGAVPGLQALGMFIERVSGPRRIVQGRLPISSLAGAAALDTVRAIRPPARPMRQAGAALTPGDAILQASAMRSSFAVDGAGVKVGVLSDGGEGIAAAQASGDLPAIVDVTTCDVIATAPAGQPANTTDAGAGAEGTAMAEIVHDVAPGAAIMIGYFGLNVSTATDLDFMAAVTCLAENNDVVVDDISWFNQGLHDGTSSVSQNAAGALTNPSNRIRGYYTAAGNEAQRHYEGLYQDWAPASSSDNRHTFQGSATTLDVWGLGPAPADLFWIRKNATVIVFLQWDDAWGASSNNYDAFLRRDINGALVASSTGIQSGSQDPVEAFAYTNNTGTDQWFDLEITKTSGIAKNLEFYVIFVGGCNPLGAPSGPCLAYNTYASSVTNNSDASGGVVSLGAIDAADPGNDDIELYSSRGPTNDGRLKPEITGIDGVAVTGAGGFFNPFYGTSAAAPHAAGIAALLLSCNPSLKKGEPGDNPASDRSTLRAALLDSATDLGAAAADNTYGYGRMNALAAAPLAGCAPDADADGIPQFSDNCPSLTNADQTNTDAAPVVTAGIADDITRPNGDGLGDACDADKDNDGLADEVEATLDPAGVNHDLCPAATAPTDPLKLDSDGDRVTDAAECALGTDPASAASKPPVAPLPDADHDGLTDAFEATLGTNPNAVDSDADKVNDGIEFKGYGSSPMVVDTDGDGCSDGREIASVNADKNVNSLDMLTLALNFGTGPRAVLDINQDGKINSIDMLIVAKNFNSIIC
;
A
#
# COMPACT_ATOMS: atom_id res chain seq x y z
N MET A 1 -8.41 -60.26 -18.66
CA MET A 1 -9.61 -60.12 -17.81
C MET A 1 -9.90 -58.64 -17.69
N PRO A 2 -11.15 -58.18 -17.87
CA PRO A 2 -11.46 -56.76 -17.80
C PRO A 2 -11.30 -56.26 -16.35
N PRO A 3 -10.93 -55.00 -16.12
CA PRO A 3 -10.95 -54.41 -14.79
C PRO A 3 -12.41 -54.27 -14.33
N ARG A 4 -12.66 -54.71 -13.09
CA ARG A 4 -13.94 -54.56 -12.40
C ARG A 4 -14.26 -53.08 -12.24
N GLU A 5 -15.46 -52.68 -12.65
CA GLU A 5 -16.06 -51.40 -12.25
C GLU A 5 -16.02 -51.27 -10.72
N PRO A 6 -15.59 -50.11 -10.17
CA PRO A 6 -15.79 -49.82 -8.76
C PRO A 6 -17.29 -49.66 -8.48
N ALA A 7 -17.76 -50.34 -7.43
CA ALA A 7 -19.15 -50.27 -6.98
C ALA A 7 -19.55 -48.81 -6.68
N PRO A 8 -20.79 -48.40 -7.03
CA PRO A 8 -21.27 -47.06 -6.71
C PRO A 8 -21.28 -46.89 -5.19
N ILE A 9 -20.63 -45.84 -4.72
CA ILE A 9 -20.76 -45.38 -3.34
C ILE A 9 -22.21 -44.93 -3.18
N LEU A 10 -22.97 -45.71 -2.42
CA LEU A 10 -24.30 -45.34 -1.94
C LEU A 10 -24.15 -44.11 -1.04
N LEU A 11 -24.43 -42.93 -1.60
CA LEU A 11 -24.72 -41.75 -0.81
C LEU A 11 -25.90 -42.08 0.13
N PRO A 12 -25.87 -41.67 1.41
CA PRO A 12 -27.03 -41.80 2.27
C PRO A 12 -28.22 -41.12 1.59
N PRO A 13 -29.46 -41.65 1.74
CA PRO A 13 -30.62 -40.99 1.16
C PRO A 13 -30.67 -39.55 1.69
N PRO A 14 -31.03 -38.57 0.83
CA PRO A 14 -31.27 -37.22 1.30
C PRO A 14 -32.26 -37.31 2.48
N PRO A 15 -32.06 -36.53 3.55
CA PRO A 15 -33.00 -36.52 4.66
C PRO A 15 -34.39 -36.35 4.07
N SER A 16 -35.24 -37.34 4.35
CA SER A 16 -36.61 -37.39 3.88
C SER A 16 -37.28 -36.04 4.13
N ASP A 17 -37.69 -35.39 3.04
CA ASP A 17 -38.73 -34.37 3.02
C ASP A 17 -38.71 -33.46 4.25
N ARG A 18 -37.69 -32.59 4.36
CA ARG A 18 -37.97 -31.32 5.02
C ARG A 18 -38.88 -30.58 4.07
N SER A 19 -40.18 -30.76 4.27
CA SER A 19 -41.15 -29.75 3.90
C SER A 19 -40.58 -28.42 4.37
N TYR A 20 -40.08 -27.61 3.44
CA TYR A 20 -39.95 -26.19 3.70
C TYR A 20 -41.37 -25.73 3.93
N SER A 21 -41.76 -25.63 5.20
CA SER A 21 -42.77 -24.67 5.57
C SER A 21 -42.31 -23.38 4.93
N GLU A 22 -43.10 -22.80 4.02
CA GLU A 22 -43.05 -21.35 3.88
C GLU A 22 -42.96 -20.80 5.31
N GLU A 23 -41.87 -20.10 5.62
CA GLU A 23 -41.76 -19.41 6.90
C GLU A 23 -43.02 -18.56 7.01
N SER A 24 -43.92 -19.00 7.90
CA SER A 24 -45.08 -18.20 8.23
C SER A 24 -44.55 -16.85 8.70
N PRO A 25 -45.14 -15.72 8.26
CA PRO A 25 -44.69 -14.41 8.70
C PRO A 25 -44.57 -14.41 10.22
N VAL A 26 -43.40 -14.01 10.74
CA VAL A 26 -43.14 -13.93 12.18
C VAL A 26 -44.32 -13.17 12.82
N PRO A 27 -45.12 -13.82 13.70
CA PRO A 27 -46.33 -13.22 14.22
C PRO A 27 -46.02 -11.88 14.91
N GLY A 28 -46.63 -10.79 14.44
CA GLY A 28 -46.44 -9.44 15.00
C GLY A 28 -45.39 -8.57 14.31
N ARG A 29 -44.68 -9.06 13.26
CA ARG A 29 -43.80 -8.22 12.44
C ARG A 29 -44.63 -7.21 11.62
N SER A 30 -44.29 -5.92 11.73
CA SER A 30 -44.88 -4.90 10.88
C SER A 30 -44.42 -5.07 9.43
N PRO A 31 -45.32 -5.06 8.43
CA PRO A 31 -44.94 -5.18 7.02
C PRO A 31 -44.17 -3.94 6.51
N LYS A 32 -44.15 -2.86 7.30
CA LYS A 32 -43.46 -1.61 6.98
C LYS A 32 -42.04 -1.56 7.54
N LEU A 33 -41.59 -2.55 8.32
CA LEU A 33 -40.20 -2.63 8.82
C LEU A 33 -39.39 -3.67 8.04
N THR A 34 -38.14 -3.33 7.71
CA THR A 34 -37.15 -4.30 7.24
C THR A 34 -36.82 -5.33 8.32
N SER A 35 -36.33 -6.50 7.92
CA SER A 35 -36.10 -7.64 8.83
C SER A 35 -35.14 -7.29 9.95
N ASN A 36 -34.07 -6.56 9.63
CA ASN A 36 -33.09 -6.09 10.59
C ASN A 36 -33.67 -5.07 11.59
N LEU A 37 -34.47 -4.08 11.16
CA LEU A 37 -35.09 -3.13 12.11
C LEU A 37 -36.13 -3.80 13.02
N ASP A 38 -36.84 -4.80 12.50
CA ASP A 38 -37.77 -5.62 13.27
C ASP A 38 -37.06 -6.57 14.25
N GLU A 39 -35.87 -7.05 13.90
CA GLU A 39 -35.01 -7.81 14.81
C GLU A 39 -34.36 -6.91 15.86
N LEU A 40 -33.96 -5.69 15.48
CA LEU A 40 -33.36 -4.69 16.37
C LEU A 40 -34.35 -4.23 17.44
N GLN A 41 -35.61 -3.98 17.09
CA GLN A 41 -36.63 -3.62 18.09
C GLN A 41 -36.89 -4.77 19.08
N ARG A 42 -36.80 -6.03 18.63
CA ARG A 42 -36.94 -7.20 19.52
C ARG A 42 -35.75 -7.32 20.45
N ALA A 43 -34.54 -7.13 19.93
CA ALA A 43 -33.32 -7.13 20.74
C ALA A 43 -33.36 -6.03 21.81
N ASP A 44 -33.79 -4.81 21.47
CA ASP A 44 -33.95 -3.71 22.42
C ASP A 44 -35.05 -3.98 23.46
N ALA A 45 -36.19 -4.56 23.06
CA ALA A 45 -37.24 -4.94 24.00
C ALA A 45 -36.76 -5.98 25.03
N ILE A 46 -36.02 -7.00 24.58
CA ILE A 46 -35.40 -8.01 25.46
C ILE A 46 -34.34 -7.36 26.37
N GLY A 47 -33.50 -6.50 25.80
CA GLY A 47 -32.47 -5.77 26.52
C GLY A 47 -33.05 -4.89 27.63
N ARG A 48 -34.10 -4.11 27.35
CA ARG A 48 -34.78 -3.26 28.33
C ARG A 48 -35.40 -4.06 29.49
N LEU A 49 -35.96 -5.24 29.22
CA LEU A 49 -36.46 -6.13 30.28
C LEU A 49 -35.34 -6.62 31.22
N ALA A 50 -34.10 -6.69 30.71
CA ALA A 50 -32.91 -7.03 31.47
C ALA A 50 -32.17 -5.81 32.04
N GLY A 51 -32.72 -4.58 31.94
CA GLY A 51 -32.05 -3.34 32.37
C GLY A 51 -30.87 -2.93 31.48
N ARG A 52 -30.81 -3.45 30.25
CA ARG A 52 -29.71 -3.29 29.31
C ARG A 52 -30.25 -2.91 27.91
N PRO A 53 -30.75 -1.67 27.71
CA PRO A 53 -31.19 -1.22 26.39
C PRO A 53 -30.05 -1.30 25.38
N VAL A 54 -30.40 -1.40 24.10
CA VAL A 54 -29.43 -1.38 23.01
C VAL A 54 -28.90 0.05 22.85
N THR A 55 -27.58 0.20 22.93
CA THR A 55 -26.81 1.44 22.76
C THR A 55 -25.61 1.16 21.86
N ARG A 56 -24.95 2.19 21.35
CA ARG A 56 -23.73 2.05 20.53
C ARG A 56 -22.67 1.17 21.21
N SER A 57 -22.37 1.47 22.47
CA SER A 57 -21.45 0.71 23.35
C SER A 57 -21.84 -0.76 23.59
N ARG A 58 -23.02 -1.20 23.14
CA ARG A 58 -23.53 -2.57 23.31
C ARG A 58 -23.96 -3.21 22.00
N ALA A 59 -23.64 -2.61 20.85
CA ALA A 59 -24.00 -3.14 19.54
C ALA A 59 -23.40 -4.55 19.29
N GLY A 60 -22.21 -4.85 19.82
CA GLY A 60 -21.60 -6.19 19.75
C GLY A 60 -22.31 -7.28 20.57
N SER A 61 -23.33 -6.92 21.36
CA SER A 61 -24.19 -7.88 22.09
C SER A 61 -25.50 -8.21 21.37
N LEU A 62 -25.70 -7.67 20.17
CA LEU A 62 -26.83 -7.96 19.31
C LEU A 62 -26.73 -9.40 18.73
N PRO A 63 -27.85 -10.00 18.29
CA PRO A 63 -27.82 -11.23 17.49
C PRO A 63 -26.87 -11.11 16.29
N GLY A 64 -26.19 -12.20 15.93
CA GLY A 64 -25.01 -12.16 15.03
C GLY A 64 -25.19 -11.40 13.71
N GLY A 65 -26.37 -11.47 13.08
CA GLY A 65 -26.64 -10.69 11.85
C GLY A 65 -26.70 -9.17 12.11
N LEU A 66 -27.31 -8.75 13.22
CA LEU A 66 -27.39 -7.34 13.61
C LEU A 66 -26.08 -6.78 14.15
N ALA A 67 -25.32 -7.60 14.87
CA ALA A 67 -23.99 -7.23 15.34
C ALA A 67 -23.06 -6.94 14.14
N ALA A 68 -23.05 -7.83 13.14
CA ALA A 68 -22.28 -7.63 11.90
C ALA A 68 -22.75 -6.39 11.12
N GLU A 69 -24.06 -6.16 11.01
CA GLU A 69 -24.58 -4.95 10.35
C GLU A 69 -24.17 -3.66 11.09
N ALA A 70 -24.09 -3.67 12.41
CA ALA A 70 -23.64 -2.51 13.20
C ALA A 70 -22.12 -2.30 13.12
N GLU A 71 -21.34 -3.38 13.15
CA GLU A 71 -19.89 -3.40 13.03
C GLU A 71 -19.43 -2.87 11.66
N HIS A 72 -20.07 -3.30 10.57
CA HIS A 72 -19.75 -2.83 9.21
C HIS A 72 -20.48 -1.54 8.82
N GLY A 73 -21.02 -0.81 9.78
CA GLY A 73 -21.64 0.50 9.58
C GLY A 73 -22.97 0.46 8.81
N LEU A 74 -23.51 -0.70 8.40
CA LEU A 74 -24.80 -0.81 7.72
C LEU A 74 -26.00 -0.44 8.62
N LEU A 75 -25.81 -0.49 9.94
CA LEU A 75 -26.80 -0.14 10.96
C LEU A 75 -26.18 0.82 12.00
N TYR A 76 -26.60 2.09 12.02
CA TYR A 76 -26.09 3.07 12.99
C TYR A 76 -27.03 3.20 14.19
N ILE A 77 -26.47 3.02 15.38
CA ILE A 77 -27.13 3.16 16.68
C ILE A 77 -26.32 4.15 17.51
N ASP A 78 -26.98 5.16 18.09
CA ASP A 78 -26.32 6.10 19.00
C ASP A 78 -26.38 5.66 20.47
N ASP A 79 -25.64 6.34 21.34
CA ASP A 79 -25.61 6.05 22.78
C ASP A 79 -26.93 6.35 23.49
N ALA A 80 -27.83 7.11 22.86
CA ALA A 80 -29.19 7.34 23.33
C ALA A 80 -30.15 6.18 23.00
N GLY A 81 -29.68 5.13 22.28
CA GLY A 81 -30.50 4.00 21.87
C GLY A 81 -31.46 4.33 20.72
N SER A 82 -31.07 5.27 19.86
CA SER A 82 -31.78 5.60 18.62
C SER A 82 -31.07 4.99 17.42
N VAL A 83 -31.85 4.55 16.43
CA VAL A 83 -31.36 4.03 15.15
C VAL A 83 -31.61 5.04 14.04
N GLN A 84 -30.63 5.23 13.16
CA GLN A 84 -30.82 6.07 11.98
C GLN A 84 -31.65 5.33 10.92
N VAL A 85 -32.69 5.98 10.40
CA VAL A 85 -33.65 5.37 9.46
C VAL A 85 -34.00 6.31 8.30
N TYR A 86 -34.33 5.70 7.16
CA TYR A 86 -35.17 6.30 6.12
C TYR A 86 -36.61 5.88 6.35
N VAL A 87 -37.49 6.87 6.48
CA VAL A 87 -38.93 6.71 6.52
C VAL A 87 -39.48 7.08 5.14
N ASP A 88 -39.83 6.06 4.36
CA ASP A 88 -40.55 6.21 3.11
C ASP A 88 -42.00 6.61 3.40
N THR A 89 -42.47 7.70 2.81
CA THR A 89 -43.81 8.25 3.07
C THR A 89 -44.81 7.91 1.96
N THR A 90 -46.11 7.87 2.30
CA THR A 90 -47.19 7.56 1.35
C THR A 90 -47.51 8.75 0.42
N SER A 91 -47.20 9.98 0.86
CA SER A 91 -47.47 11.22 0.13
C SER A 91 -46.33 12.24 0.33
N ASP A 92 -46.63 13.49 0.66
CA ASP A 92 -45.64 14.54 0.91
C ASP A 92 -44.86 14.25 2.21
N PRO A 93 -43.51 14.11 2.16
CA PRO A 93 -42.73 13.77 3.33
C PRO A 93 -42.75 14.86 4.42
N GLU A 94 -43.03 16.12 4.08
CA GLU A 94 -43.20 17.18 5.10
C GLU A 94 -44.41 16.92 6.00
N GLY A 95 -45.47 16.31 5.47
CA GLY A 95 -46.67 15.95 6.24
C GLY A 95 -46.44 14.83 7.26
N ALA A 96 -45.38 14.02 7.12
CA ALA A 96 -45.05 12.96 8.07
C ALA A 96 -44.22 13.44 9.27
N VAL A 97 -43.54 14.59 9.14
CA VAL A 97 -42.59 15.12 10.12
C VAL A 97 -43.19 15.32 11.52
N PRO A 98 -44.37 15.96 11.70
CA PRO A 98 -44.90 16.19 13.05
C PRO A 98 -45.21 14.89 13.80
N GLY A 99 -45.70 13.86 13.10
CA GLY A 99 -45.99 12.55 13.69
C GLY A 99 -44.72 11.79 14.08
N LEU A 100 -43.65 11.90 13.29
CA LEU A 100 -42.36 11.31 13.58
C LEU A 100 -41.64 12.01 14.74
N GLN A 101 -41.69 13.34 14.81
CA GLN A 101 -41.14 14.13 15.93
C GLN A 101 -41.88 13.83 17.25
N ALA A 102 -43.20 13.62 17.21
CA ALA A 102 -43.97 13.22 18.39
C ALA A 102 -43.56 11.84 18.95
N LEU A 103 -42.95 10.99 18.12
CA LEU A 103 -42.37 9.70 18.49
C LEU A 103 -40.88 9.80 18.88
N GLY A 104 -40.36 11.01 19.05
CA GLY A 104 -38.97 11.26 19.45
C GLY A 104 -37.96 11.20 18.32
N MET A 105 -38.39 11.18 17.05
CA MET A 105 -37.45 11.21 15.93
C MET A 105 -36.75 12.57 15.83
N PHE A 106 -35.43 12.57 15.86
CA PHE A 106 -34.61 13.70 15.45
C PHE A 106 -34.54 13.73 13.92
N ILE A 107 -35.13 14.76 13.31
CA ILE A 107 -35.18 14.89 11.85
C ILE A 107 -33.86 15.47 11.35
N GLU A 108 -33.17 14.69 10.53
CA GLU A 108 -31.91 15.11 9.92
C GLU A 108 -32.13 15.74 8.55
N ARG A 109 -33.04 15.15 7.76
CA ARG A 109 -33.30 15.62 6.39
C ARG A 109 -34.66 15.17 5.87
N VAL A 110 -35.29 16.02 5.07
CA VAL A 110 -36.54 15.72 4.34
C VAL A 110 -36.27 15.81 2.84
N SER A 111 -36.68 14.80 2.08
CA SER A 111 -36.51 14.75 0.62
C SER A 111 -37.86 14.65 -0.08
N GLY A 112 -38.40 15.80 -0.48
CA GLY A 112 -39.62 15.89 -1.30
C GLY A 112 -39.60 15.01 -2.55
N PRO A 113 -38.55 15.08 -3.41
CA PRO A 113 -38.46 14.28 -4.63
C PRO A 113 -38.43 12.76 -4.40
N ARG A 114 -37.81 12.29 -3.31
CA ARG A 114 -37.72 10.85 -2.98
C ARG A 114 -38.84 10.38 -2.06
N ARG A 115 -39.63 11.30 -1.51
CA ARG A 115 -40.67 11.05 -0.48
C ARG A 115 -40.13 10.36 0.77
N ILE A 116 -38.93 10.74 1.20
CA ILE A 116 -38.23 10.15 2.34
C ILE A 116 -38.00 11.20 3.42
N VAL A 117 -38.20 10.82 4.69
CA VAL A 117 -37.70 11.53 5.86
C VAL A 117 -36.55 10.71 6.47
N GLN A 118 -35.37 11.30 6.56
CA GLN A 118 -34.21 10.73 7.23
C GLN A 118 -34.11 11.30 8.64
N GLY A 119 -33.79 10.44 9.61
CA GLY A 119 -33.48 10.89 10.97
C GLY A 119 -33.18 9.74 11.91
N ARG A 120 -32.86 10.09 13.16
CA ARG A 120 -32.62 9.14 14.25
C ARG A 120 -33.90 8.94 15.03
N LEU A 121 -34.37 7.70 15.11
CA LEU A 121 -35.60 7.32 15.79
C LEU A 121 -35.25 6.40 16.97
N PRO A 122 -35.76 6.65 18.19
CA PRO A 122 -35.60 5.72 19.30
C PRO A 122 -36.02 4.31 18.89
N ILE A 123 -35.21 3.29 19.16
CA ILE A 123 -35.47 1.90 18.72
C ILE A 123 -36.85 1.43 19.23
N SER A 124 -37.22 1.83 20.44
CA SER A 124 -38.53 1.56 21.06
C SER A 124 -39.74 2.15 20.31
N SER A 125 -39.52 3.09 19.40
CA SER A 125 -40.56 3.81 18.66
C SER A 125 -40.72 3.34 17.21
N LEU A 126 -39.94 2.35 16.74
CA LEU A 126 -40.01 1.79 15.38
C LEU A 126 -41.41 1.27 15.02
N ALA A 127 -42.04 0.51 15.92
CA ALA A 127 -43.40 0.01 15.72
C ALA A 127 -44.44 1.14 15.64
N GLY A 128 -44.31 2.16 16.49
CA GLY A 128 -45.19 3.34 16.50
C GLY A 128 -45.07 4.16 15.21
N ALA A 129 -43.84 4.35 14.71
CA ALA A 129 -43.59 5.04 13.46
C ALA A 129 -44.15 4.25 12.26
N ALA A 130 -44.01 2.93 12.26
CA ALA A 130 -44.59 2.08 11.23
C ALA A 130 -46.13 2.12 11.22
N ALA A 131 -46.79 2.35 12.36
CA ALA A 131 -48.24 2.44 12.46
C ALA A 131 -48.84 3.72 11.85
N LEU A 132 -48.05 4.75 11.57
CA LEU A 132 -48.53 6.00 10.96
C LEU A 132 -49.04 5.76 9.53
N ASP A 133 -50.21 6.32 9.20
CA ASP A 133 -50.80 6.26 7.85
C ASP A 133 -49.96 7.00 6.80
N THR A 134 -49.16 7.97 7.25
CA THR A 134 -48.21 8.72 6.41
C THR A 134 -46.95 7.92 6.08
N VAL A 135 -46.69 6.81 6.78
CA VAL A 135 -45.49 5.97 6.61
C VAL A 135 -45.81 4.77 5.74
N ARG A 136 -45.05 4.62 4.65
CA ARG A 136 -45.11 3.50 3.69
C ARG A 136 -44.14 2.39 4.06
N ALA A 137 -42.92 2.73 4.46
CA ALA A 137 -41.90 1.79 4.93
C ALA A 137 -40.84 2.51 5.78
N ILE A 138 -40.12 1.76 6.61
CA ILE A 138 -38.98 2.21 7.38
C ILE A 138 -37.86 1.20 7.16
N ARG A 139 -36.68 1.71 6.80
CA ARG A 139 -35.48 0.95 6.48
C ARG A 139 -34.24 1.72 6.92
N PRO A 140 -33.09 1.07 7.13
CA PRO A 140 -31.84 1.79 7.31
C PRO A 140 -31.51 2.69 6.09
N PRO A 141 -30.84 3.84 6.28
CA PRO A 141 -30.26 4.61 5.19
C PRO A 141 -29.30 3.74 4.37
N ALA A 142 -29.32 3.92 3.05
CA ALA A 142 -28.23 3.40 2.24
C ALA A 142 -26.97 4.21 2.58
N ARG A 143 -25.91 3.54 3.00
CA ARG A 143 -24.62 4.18 3.29
C ARG A 143 -23.66 4.00 2.13
N PRO A 144 -22.78 4.98 1.87
CA PRO A 144 -21.66 4.74 0.98
C PRO A 144 -20.77 3.67 1.63
N MET A 145 -20.60 2.55 0.93
CA MET A 145 -19.41 1.75 1.11
C MET A 145 -18.27 2.57 0.49
N ARG A 146 -17.08 2.62 1.12
CA ARG A 146 -15.90 3.09 0.39
C ARG A 146 -15.67 2.08 -0.73
N GLN A 147 -16.17 2.40 -1.92
CA GLN A 147 -15.88 1.69 -3.15
C GLN A 147 -14.70 2.43 -3.78
N ALA A 148 -13.51 1.84 -3.66
CA ALA A 148 -12.49 2.05 -4.68
C ALA A 148 -13.02 1.41 -5.97
N GLY A 149 -12.87 2.13 -7.09
CA GLY A 149 -13.05 1.57 -8.43
C GLY A 149 -14.42 1.05 -8.87
N ALA A 150 -14.56 0.87 -10.18
CA ALA A 150 -15.62 0.06 -10.80
C ALA A 150 -15.24 -1.43 -10.84
N ALA A 151 -13.95 -1.76 -10.67
CA ALA A 151 -13.38 -3.09 -10.52
C ALA A 151 -12.60 -3.18 -9.20
N LEU A 152 -12.55 -4.37 -8.62
CA LEU A 152 -11.70 -4.67 -7.47
C LEU A 152 -11.07 -6.02 -7.72
N THR A 153 -9.75 -6.13 -7.59
CA THR A 153 -9.05 -7.40 -7.71
C THR A 153 -9.50 -8.38 -6.62
N PRO A 154 -10.02 -9.58 -6.96
CA PRO A 154 -10.26 -10.63 -5.99
C PRO A 154 -9.02 -11.02 -5.17
N GLY A 155 -7.83 -10.81 -5.72
CA GLY A 155 -6.56 -11.05 -5.04
C GLY A 155 -6.41 -10.24 -3.75
N ASP A 156 -7.07 -9.09 -3.63
CA ASP A 156 -7.06 -8.27 -2.41
C ASP A 156 -7.62 -9.01 -1.19
N ALA A 157 -8.70 -9.77 -1.38
CA ALA A 157 -9.29 -10.59 -0.33
C ALA A 157 -8.57 -11.94 -0.19
N ILE A 158 -8.27 -12.60 -1.31
CA ILE A 158 -7.65 -13.94 -1.31
C ILE A 158 -6.28 -13.90 -0.62
N LEU A 159 -5.48 -12.85 -0.86
CA LEU A 159 -4.15 -12.68 -0.29
C LEU A 159 -4.16 -11.95 1.06
N GLN A 160 -5.34 -11.74 1.65
CA GLN A 160 -5.53 -11.13 2.98
C GLN A 160 -5.03 -9.67 3.08
N ALA A 161 -4.95 -8.94 1.96
CA ALA A 161 -4.51 -7.54 1.96
C ALA A 161 -5.55 -6.61 2.58
N SER A 162 -6.84 -6.78 2.27
CA SER A 162 -7.93 -6.05 2.96
C SER A 162 -7.94 -6.26 4.48
N ALA A 163 -7.65 -7.48 4.92
CA ALA A 163 -7.52 -7.79 6.34
C ALA A 163 -6.30 -7.08 6.95
N MET A 164 -5.15 -7.10 6.28
CA MET A 164 -3.96 -6.36 6.70
C MET A 164 -4.24 -4.86 6.85
N ARG A 165 -4.85 -4.22 5.84
CA ARG A 165 -5.20 -2.79 5.91
C ARG A 165 -6.08 -2.49 7.12
N SER A 166 -7.07 -3.35 7.39
CA SER A 166 -7.99 -3.18 8.52
C SER A 166 -7.33 -3.43 9.88
N SER A 167 -6.39 -4.38 9.99
CA SER A 167 -5.73 -4.73 11.26
C SER A 167 -4.58 -3.80 11.65
N PHE A 168 -4.01 -3.09 10.69
CA PHE A 168 -2.82 -2.26 10.89
C PHE A 168 -3.04 -0.78 10.52
N ALA A 169 -4.28 -0.39 10.19
CA ALA A 169 -4.67 0.96 9.76
C ALA A 169 -3.84 1.53 8.59
N VAL A 170 -3.29 0.67 7.74
CA VAL A 170 -2.38 1.05 6.63
C VAL A 170 -3.06 0.94 5.29
N ASP A 171 -2.62 1.75 4.32
CA ASP A 171 -3.15 1.76 2.96
C ASP A 171 -2.08 1.92 1.87
N GLY A 172 -0.79 1.97 2.24
CA GLY A 172 0.31 2.24 1.31
C GLY A 172 0.75 3.71 1.25
N ALA A 173 0.11 4.61 2.01
CA ALA A 173 0.51 6.01 2.09
C ALA A 173 2.00 6.20 2.37
N GLY A 174 2.61 7.18 1.69
CA GLY A 174 4.04 7.48 1.85
C GLY A 174 4.99 6.48 1.17
N VAL A 175 4.46 5.57 0.34
CA VAL A 175 5.23 4.61 -0.46
C VAL A 175 5.02 4.85 -1.95
N LYS A 176 6.10 4.73 -2.74
CA LYS A 176 6.07 4.83 -4.21
C LYS A 176 6.25 3.47 -4.87
N VAL A 177 5.35 3.11 -5.78
CA VAL A 177 5.38 1.86 -6.55
C VAL A 177 5.58 2.17 -8.03
N GLY A 178 6.67 1.65 -8.59
CA GLY A 178 6.97 1.69 -10.02
C GLY A 178 6.44 0.45 -10.74
N VAL A 179 5.64 0.65 -11.78
CA VAL A 179 5.10 -0.40 -12.65
C VAL A 179 5.77 -0.30 -14.02
N LEU A 180 6.28 -1.40 -14.55
CA LEU A 180 6.91 -1.48 -15.86
C LEU A 180 6.25 -2.58 -16.70
N SER A 181 5.55 -2.20 -17.75
CA SER A 181 4.85 -3.11 -18.66
C SER A 181 4.84 -2.50 -20.08
N ASP A 182 3.79 -2.73 -20.86
CA ASP A 182 3.66 -2.26 -22.25
C ASP A 182 3.23 -0.79 -22.40
N GLY A 183 2.81 -0.12 -21.32
CA GLY A 183 2.46 1.30 -21.31
C GLY A 183 1.41 1.71 -20.27
N GLY A 184 0.73 2.83 -20.52
CA GLY A 184 -0.33 3.38 -19.66
C GLY A 184 -1.56 3.86 -20.46
N GLU A 185 -1.92 3.16 -21.53
CA GLU A 185 -3.19 3.39 -22.22
C GLU A 185 -4.36 3.11 -21.27
N GLY A 186 -5.35 4.02 -21.23
CA GLY A 186 -6.53 3.84 -20.39
C GLY A 186 -6.48 4.51 -19.01
N ILE A 187 -5.35 5.07 -18.57
CA ILE A 187 -5.22 5.73 -17.25
C ILE A 187 -6.36 6.71 -16.98
N ALA A 188 -6.67 7.62 -17.90
CA ALA A 188 -7.73 8.61 -17.70
C ALA A 188 -9.12 7.97 -17.47
N ALA A 189 -9.39 6.81 -18.07
CA ALA A 189 -10.64 6.08 -17.85
C ALA A 189 -10.65 5.40 -16.48
N ALA A 190 -9.55 4.75 -16.10
CA ALA A 190 -9.37 4.11 -14.79
C ALA A 190 -9.42 5.13 -13.63
N GLN A 191 -8.83 6.32 -13.83
CA GLN A 191 -8.94 7.44 -12.88
C GLN A 191 -10.38 7.96 -12.77
N ALA A 192 -11.11 8.04 -13.88
CA ALA A 192 -12.49 8.49 -13.88
C ALA A 192 -13.44 7.51 -13.19
N SER A 193 -13.11 6.21 -13.18
CA SER A 193 -13.85 5.19 -12.45
C SER A 193 -13.39 5.01 -10.99
N GLY A 194 -12.24 5.58 -10.62
CA GLY A 194 -11.66 5.51 -9.28
C GLY A 194 -10.84 4.26 -9.03
N ASP A 195 -10.44 3.55 -10.08
CA ASP A 195 -9.57 2.35 -10.05
C ASP A 195 -8.09 2.73 -10.14
N LEU A 196 -7.79 4.02 -10.38
CA LEU A 196 -6.46 4.60 -10.23
C LEU A 196 -6.54 5.92 -9.45
N PRO A 197 -5.45 6.31 -8.75
CA PRO A 197 -5.40 7.58 -8.07
C PRO A 197 -5.42 8.74 -9.07
N ALA A 198 -5.92 9.90 -8.62
CA ALA A 198 -6.04 11.09 -9.47
C ALA A 198 -4.72 11.54 -10.11
N ILE A 199 -3.59 11.14 -9.54
CA ILE A 199 -2.25 11.40 -10.08
C ILE A 199 -1.51 10.06 -10.20
N VAL A 200 -1.09 9.74 -11.42
CA VAL A 200 -0.15 8.66 -11.74
C VAL A 200 1.01 9.29 -12.50
N ASP A 201 2.24 9.07 -12.05
CA ASP A 201 3.42 9.63 -12.73
C ASP A 201 3.79 8.77 -13.94
N VAL A 202 3.62 9.34 -15.12
CA VAL A 202 3.95 8.73 -16.42
C VAL A 202 5.11 9.44 -17.12
N THR A 203 5.78 10.35 -16.41
CA THR A 203 6.71 11.32 -17.01
C THR A 203 8.15 11.15 -16.52
N THR A 204 8.35 10.80 -15.24
CA THR A 204 9.69 10.74 -14.65
C THR A 204 10.56 9.65 -15.28
N CYS A 205 9.98 8.48 -15.53
CA CYS A 205 10.68 7.32 -16.12
C CYS A 205 10.19 6.98 -17.53
N ASP A 206 9.97 8.00 -18.36
CA ASP A 206 9.87 7.84 -19.80
C ASP A 206 11.28 7.91 -20.41
N VAL A 207 11.86 6.75 -20.71
CA VAL A 207 13.24 6.66 -21.22
C VAL A 207 13.32 6.74 -22.75
N ILE A 208 12.19 6.97 -23.45
CA ILE A 208 12.15 7.07 -24.90
C ILE A 208 12.62 8.46 -25.33
N ALA A 209 13.85 8.55 -25.87
CA ALA A 209 14.51 9.81 -26.20
C ALA A 209 13.81 10.71 -27.26
N THR A 210 12.80 10.21 -27.99
CA THR A 210 12.05 10.99 -28.99
C THR A 210 10.59 10.53 -29.14
N ALA A 211 9.72 10.87 -28.19
CA ALA A 211 8.30 11.06 -28.51
C ALA A 211 8.10 12.48 -29.10
N PRO A 212 7.34 12.68 -30.19
CA PRO A 212 7.07 14.02 -30.71
C PRO A 212 6.44 14.93 -29.63
N ALA A 213 6.96 16.15 -29.47
CA ALA A 213 6.49 17.09 -28.46
C ALA A 213 4.97 17.34 -28.56
N GLY A 214 4.25 17.04 -27.47
CA GLY A 214 2.81 17.25 -27.38
C GLY A 214 1.94 16.04 -27.75
N GLN A 215 2.52 14.87 -27.98
CA GLN A 215 1.79 13.61 -27.88
C GLN A 215 2.23 12.88 -26.60
N PRO A 216 1.32 12.41 -25.72
CA PRO A 216 1.69 11.27 -24.90
C PRO A 216 2.10 10.16 -25.87
N ALA A 217 3.11 9.38 -25.50
CA ALA A 217 3.60 8.27 -26.30
C ALA A 217 2.45 7.28 -26.70
N ASN A 218 1.27 7.39 -26.09
CA ASN A 218 0.03 6.72 -26.42
C ASN A 218 -0.67 7.24 -27.72
N THR A 219 -0.55 6.52 -28.85
CA THR A 219 -1.69 6.12 -29.74
C THR A 219 -1.25 5.11 -30.82
N THR A 220 -1.98 4.01 -31.02
CA THR A 220 -2.91 3.86 -32.18
C THR A 220 -3.63 2.50 -32.32
N ASP A 221 -3.29 1.45 -31.56
CA ASP A 221 -4.08 0.21 -31.57
C ASP A 221 -4.81 0.07 -30.23
N ALA A 222 -6.15 -0.03 -30.26
CA ALA A 222 -6.95 -0.22 -29.05
C ALA A 222 -6.49 -1.48 -28.31
N GLY A 223 -5.99 -1.31 -27.08
CA GLY A 223 -5.53 -2.37 -26.18
C GLY A 223 -4.02 -2.50 -26.08
N ALA A 224 -3.23 -1.83 -26.91
CA ALA A 224 -1.77 -1.86 -26.85
C ALA A 224 -1.25 -0.79 -25.89
N GLY A 225 -0.56 -1.20 -24.83
CA GLY A 225 -0.11 -0.31 -23.76
C GLY A 225 -1.07 -0.23 -22.57
N ALA A 226 -2.15 -1.01 -22.56
CA ALA A 226 -3.16 -0.96 -21.51
C ALA A 226 -2.88 -1.94 -20.35
N GLU A 227 -1.92 -2.86 -20.49
CA GLU A 227 -1.57 -3.83 -19.46
C GLU A 227 -0.93 -3.16 -18.25
N GLY A 228 -0.05 -2.18 -18.46
CA GLY A 228 0.54 -1.42 -17.35
C GLY A 228 -0.49 -0.60 -16.55
N THR A 229 -1.57 -0.12 -17.19
CA THR A 229 -2.73 0.46 -16.49
C THR A 229 -3.43 -0.59 -15.63
N ALA A 230 -3.70 -1.78 -16.18
CA ALA A 230 -4.34 -2.87 -15.45
C ALA A 230 -3.50 -3.39 -14.26
N MET A 231 -2.17 -3.47 -14.41
CA MET A 231 -1.26 -3.77 -13.31
C MET A 231 -1.30 -2.69 -12.22
N ALA A 232 -1.33 -1.42 -12.63
CA ALA A 232 -1.43 -0.30 -11.70
C ALA A 232 -2.76 -0.30 -10.92
N GLU A 233 -3.87 -0.71 -11.55
CA GLU A 233 -5.17 -0.90 -10.87
C GLU A 233 -5.03 -1.96 -9.76
N ILE A 234 -4.38 -3.10 -10.02
CA ILE A 234 -4.16 -4.14 -9.00
C ILE A 234 -3.32 -3.60 -7.82
N VAL A 235 -2.27 -2.82 -8.11
CA VAL A 235 -1.48 -2.17 -7.06
C VAL A 235 -2.37 -1.21 -6.25
N HIS A 236 -3.22 -0.42 -6.92
CA HIS A 236 -4.10 0.55 -6.26
C HIS A 236 -5.19 -0.12 -5.40
N ASP A 237 -5.75 -1.24 -5.85
CA ASP A 237 -6.74 -1.98 -5.07
C ASP A 237 -6.15 -2.55 -3.78
N VAL A 238 -4.91 -3.03 -3.85
CA VAL A 238 -4.19 -3.60 -2.70
C VAL A 238 -3.63 -2.50 -1.79
N ALA A 239 -3.12 -1.42 -2.35
CA ALA A 239 -2.48 -0.31 -1.63
C ALA A 239 -2.98 1.06 -2.15
N PRO A 240 -4.21 1.47 -1.79
CA PRO A 240 -4.86 2.64 -2.39
C PRO A 240 -4.18 3.98 -2.05
N GLY A 241 -3.41 4.04 -0.97
CA GLY A 241 -2.62 5.21 -0.58
C GLY A 241 -1.26 5.31 -1.27
N ALA A 242 -0.81 4.27 -1.97
CA ALA A 242 0.50 4.27 -2.63
C ALA A 242 0.52 5.21 -3.85
N ALA A 243 1.61 5.95 -4.01
CA ALA A 243 1.86 6.72 -5.21
C ALA A 243 2.34 5.79 -6.33
N ILE A 244 1.73 5.88 -7.51
CA ILE A 244 2.04 5.00 -8.64
C ILE A 244 2.81 5.76 -9.70
N MET A 245 3.90 5.15 -10.17
CA MET A 245 4.67 5.58 -11.34
C MET A 245 4.65 4.47 -12.39
N ILE A 246 4.39 4.81 -13.66
CA ILE A 246 4.49 3.88 -14.79
C ILE A 246 5.72 4.25 -15.61
N GLY A 247 6.67 3.32 -15.73
CA GLY A 247 7.83 3.45 -16.60
C GLY A 247 7.52 3.04 -18.04
N TYR A 248 8.15 3.72 -19.00
CA TYR A 248 7.96 3.44 -20.43
C TYR A 248 9.30 3.09 -21.08
N PHE A 249 9.37 1.95 -21.77
CA PHE A 249 10.59 1.50 -22.46
C PHE A 249 10.37 1.11 -23.94
N GLY A 250 9.29 1.60 -24.54
CA GLY A 250 8.94 1.38 -25.95
C GLY A 250 7.48 0.94 -26.09
N LEU A 251 6.71 1.63 -26.94
CA LEU A 251 5.23 1.55 -27.01
C LEU A 251 4.66 0.30 -27.68
N ASN A 252 5.53 -0.54 -28.22
CA ASN A 252 5.17 -1.76 -28.90
C ASN A 252 6.37 -2.69 -28.78
N VAL A 253 6.13 -3.98 -28.50
CA VAL A 253 7.13 -5.07 -28.53
C VAL A 253 7.97 -5.10 -29.82
N SER A 254 7.55 -4.36 -30.85
CA SER A 254 8.28 -4.17 -32.12
C SER A 254 9.41 -3.13 -32.08
N THR A 255 9.48 -2.25 -31.06
CA THR A 255 10.45 -1.15 -30.98
C THR A 255 11.21 -1.04 -29.66
N ALA A 256 10.72 -1.71 -28.59
CA ALA A 256 11.41 -1.74 -27.31
C ALA A 256 12.67 -2.62 -27.38
N THR A 257 13.77 -2.17 -26.78
CA THR A 257 15.01 -2.94 -26.67
C THR A 257 15.35 -3.30 -25.23
N ASP A 258 16.27 -4.23 -25.05
CA ASP A 258 16.82 -4.60 -23.74
C ASP A 258 17.49 -3.40 -23.06
N LEU A 259 18.18 -2.54 -23.82
CA LEU A 259 18.78 -1.31 -23.31
C LEU A 259 17.73 -0.31 -22.80
N ASP A 260 16.60 -0.17 -23.51
CA ASP A 260 15.50 0.70 -23.08
C ASP A 260 14.86 0.16 -21.80
N PHE A 261 14.58 -1.15 -21.76
CA PHE A 261 14.08 -1.82 -20.56
C PHE A 261 15.02 -1.58 -19.38
N MET A 262 16.32 -1.76 -19.61
CA MET A 262 17.32 -1.60 -18.58
C MET A 262 17.42 -0.17 -18.05
N ALA A 263 17.26 0.83 -18.92
CA ALA A 263 17.20 2.23 -18.52
C ALA A 263 15.94 2.53 -17.69
N ALA A 264 14.78 1.98 -18.07
CA ALA A 264 13.53 2.15 -17.32
C ALA A 264 13.61 1.52 -15.93
N VAL A 265 14.12 0.29 -15.82
CA VAL A 265 14.39 -0.39 -14.54
C VAL A 265 15.27 0.47 -13.64
N THR A 266 16.36 1.01 -14.18
CA THR A 266 17.27 1.87 -13.40
C THR A 266 16.56 3.12 -12.88
N CYS A 267 15.82 3.82 -13.75
CA CYS A 267 15.06 5.01 -13.36
C CYS A 267 14.01 4.69 -12.28
N LEU A 268 13.24 3.61 -12.46
CA LEU A 268 12.22 3.22 -11.50
C LEU A 268 12.85 2.85 -10.16
N ALA A 269 14.00 2.17 -10.15
CA ALA A 269 14.72 1.79 -8.94
C ALA A 269 15.25 2.99 -8.14
N GLU A 270 15.63 4.07 -8.82
CA GLU A 270 16.08 5.32 -8.21
C GLU A 270 14.92 6.11 -7.58
N ASN A 271 13.72 6.03 -8.17
CA ASN A 271 12.60 6.91 -7.84
C ASN A 271 11.49 6.27 -6.99
N ASN A 272 11.46 4.94 -6.87
CA ASN A 272 10.39 4.21 -6.18
C ASN A 272 10.91 3.39 -5.00
N ASP A 273 10.03 3.05 -4.07
CA ASP A 273 10.31 2.15 -2.94
C ASP A 273 10.13 0.68 -3.33
N VAL A 274 9.24 0.43 -4.29
CA VAL A 274 8.93 -0.90 -4.84
C VAL A 274 8.88 -0.81 -6.36
N VAL A 275 9.38 -1.83 -7.06
CA VAL A 275 9.24 -1.96 -8.52
C VAL A 275 8.61 -3.30 -8.86
N VAL A 276 7.74 -3.30 -9.87
CA VAL A 276 7.17 -4.50 -10.48
C VAL A 276 7.19 -4.45 -12.00
N ASP A 277 7.54 -5.56 -12.64
CA ASP A 277 7.42 -5.74 -14.08
C ASP A 277 6.78 -7.09 -14.48
N ASP A 278 6.36 -7.18 -15.73
CA ASP A 278 5.84 -8.40 -16.35
C ASP A 278 6.55 -8.76 -17.67
N ILE A 279 7.74 -8.19 -17.91
CA ILE A 279 8.38 -8.21 -19.23
C ILE A 279 9.24 -9.43 -19.41
N SER A 280 8.86 -10.33 -20.33
CA SER A 280 9.57 -11.59 -20.58
C SER A 280 10.65 -11.49 -21.66
N TRP A 281 11.85 -12.03 -21.38
CA TRP A 281 12.95 -12.16 -22.34
C TRP A 281 13.36 -13.62 -22.55
N PHE A 282 13.62 -14.01 -23.81
CA PHE A 282 13.81 -15.42 -24.23
C PHE A 282 15.12 -15.69 -24.99
N ASN A 283 15.92 -14.67 -25.26
CA ASN A 283 17.13 -14.77 -26.08
C ASN A 283 18.26 -13.88 -25.54
N GLN A 284 18.33 -13.70 -24.22
CA GLN A 284 19.29 -12.81 -23.58
C GLN A 284 20.29 -13.56 -22.68
N GLY A 285 20.04 -14.84 -22.37
CA GLY A 285 20.90 -15.65 -21.53
C GLY A 285 20.36 -17.05 -21.31
N LEU A 286 21.11 -17.88 -20.60
CA LEU A 286 20.80 -19.29 -20.35
C LEU A 286 19.77 -19.52 -19.23
N HIS A 287 18.91 -18.56 -18.91
CA HIS A 287 17.94 -18.67 -17.79
C HIS A 287 18.58 -19.03 -16.44
N ASP A 288 19.80 -18.57 -16.21
CA ASP A 288 20.65 -18.87 -15.05
C ASP A 288 21.00 -17.63 -14.21
N GLY A 289 20.39 -16.47 -14.50
CA GLY A 289 20.67 -15.21 -13.80
C GLY A 289 21.80 -14.39 -14.40
N THR A 290 22.43 -14.86 -15.47
CA THR A 290 23.60 -14.19 -16.05
C THR A 290 23.29 -13.25 -17.21
N SER A 291 22.04 -13.18 -17.68
CA SER A 291 21.65 -12.26 -18.76
C SER A 291 21.81 -10.80 -18.34
N SER A 292 21.97 -9.89 -19.32
CA SER A 292 22.06 -8.45 -19.07
C SER A 292 20.84 -7.92 -18.31
N VAL A 293 19.63 -8.36 -18.69
CA VAL A 293 18.38 -7.96 -18.04
C VAL A 293 18.27 -8.51 -16.62
N SER A 294 18.70 -9.76 -16.37
CA SER A 294 18.76 -10.37 -15.03
C SER A 294 19.70 -9.62 -14.10
N GLN A 295 20.91 -9.34 -14.59
CA GLN A 295 21.94 -8.64 -13.85
C GLN A 295 21.55 -7.20 -13.58
N ASN A 296 20.82 -6.56 -14.51
CA ASN A 296 20.31 -5.23 -14.26
C ASN A 296 19.22 -5.23 -13.18
N ALA A 297 18.21 -6.10 -13.23
CA ALA A 297 17.20 -6.16 -12.16
C ALA A 297 17.84 -6.43 -10.79
N ALA A 298 18.76 -7.40 -10.72
CA ALA A 298 19.51 -7.71 -9.51
C ALA A 298 20.40 -6.52 -9.05
N GLY A 299 21.08 -5.85 -9.99
CA GLY A 299 21.92 -4.69 -9.73
C GLY A 299 21.11 -3.48 -9.26
N ALA A 300 19.96 -3.22 -9.89
CA ALA A 300 19.03 -2.18 -9.52
C ALA A 300 18.51 -2.38 -8.09
N LEU A 301 18.10 -3.61 -7.74
CA LEU A 301 17.68 -3.94 -6.38
C LEU A 301 18.84 -3.86 -5.41
N THR A 302 20.05 -4.33 -5.74
CA THR A 302 21.14 -4.42 -4.76
C THR A 302 21.93 -3.11 -4.58
N ASN A 303 21.87 -2.18 -5.53
CA ASN A 303 22.55 -0.89 -5.43
C ASN A 303 22.08 -0.11 -4.19
N PRO A 304 22.96 0.21 -3.22
CA PRO A 304 22.56 0.90 -1.99
C PRO A 304 22.13 2.35 -2.21
N SER A 305 22.49 2.95 -3.35
CA SER A 305 22.05 4.30 -3.71
C SER A 305 20.60 4.32 -4.21
N ASN A 306 20.03 3.19 -4.62
CA ASN A 306 18.66 3.11 -5.11
C ASN A 306 17.65 3.13 -3.96
N ARG A 307 16.47 3.71 -4.20
CA ARG A 307 15.40 3.83 -3.22
C ARG A 307 14.71 2.49 -2.97
N ILE A 308 14.66 1.62 -3.98
CA ILE A 308 13.89 0.39 -3.89
C ILE A 308 14.33 -0.55 -2.75
N ARG A 309 13.32 -1.18 -2.15
CA ARG A 309 13.39 -2.21 -1.12
C ARG A 309 12.78 -3.54 -1.58
N GLY A 310 11.92 -3.50 -2.60
CA GLY A 310 11.38 -4.69 -3.26
C GLY A 310 11.44 -4.56 -4.78
N TYR A 311 11.75 -5.67 -5.44
CA TYR A 311 11.64 -5.82 -6.88
C TYR A 311 10.89 -7.13 -7.16
N TYR A 312 9.76 -7.03 -7.85
CA TYR A 312 8.87 -8.14 -8.19
C TYR A 312 8.78 -8.30 -9.70
N THR A 313 8.71 -9.53 -10.21
CA THR A 313 8.58 -9.77 -11.65
C THR A 313 7.69 -10.98 -11.92
N ALA A 314 6.97 -10.97 -13.04
CA ALA A 314 6.22 -12.12 -13.49
C ALA A 314 7.17 -13.30 -13.83
N ALA A 315 6.84 -14.53 -13.41
CA ALA A 315 7.68 -15.69 -13.73
C ALA A 315 7.67 -16.06 -15.23
N GLY A 316 6.60 -15.70 -15.93
CA GLY A 316 6.35 -16.06 -17.33
C GLY A 316 5.16 -17.01 -17.48
N ASN A 317 4.65 -17.10 -18.71
CA ASN A 317 3.46 -17.89 -19.04
C ASN A 317 3.78 -19.04 -20.02
N GLU A 318 5.01 -19.58 -19.94
CA GLU A 318 5.55 -20.44 -20.99
C GLU A 318 5.71 -21.91 -20.62
N ALA A 319 5.26 -22.35 -19.43
CA ALA A 319 5.42 -23.74 -19.02
C ALA A 319 4.86 -24.74 -20.06
N GLN A 320 3.71 -24.42 -20.67
CA GLN A 320 3.05 -25.25 -21.71
C GLN A 320 3.61 -25.09 -23.14
N ARG A 321 4.67 -24.30 -23.29
CA ARG A 321 5.27 -23.88 -24.57
C ARG A 321 6.81 -23.94 -24.53
N HIS A 322 7.33 -24.72 -23.60
CA HIS A 322 8.74 -24.83 -23.29
C HIS A 322 9.22 -26.28 -23.43
N TYR A 323 10.42 -26.46 -23.95
CA TYR A 323 11.12 -27.74 -24.02
C TYR A 323 12.56 -27.57 -23.59
N GLU A 324 13.05 -28.57 -22.87
CA GLU A 324 14.46 -28.70 -22.50
C GLU A 324 14.89 -30.15 -22.64
N GLY A 325 16.06 -30.39 -23.26
CA GLY A 325 16.63 -31.73 -23.36
C GLY A 325 17.99 -31.80 -24.06
N LEU A 326 18.80 -32.79 -23.68
CA LEU A 326 20.09 -33.05 -24.31
C LEU A 326 19.92 -33.45 -25.78
N TYR A 327 20.66 -32.80 -26.68
CA TYR A 327 20.72 -33.20 -28.09
C TYR A 327 21.08 -34.69 -28.23
N GLN A 328 20.20 -35.41 -28.92
CA GLN A 328 20.39 -36.79 -29.37
C GLN A 328 20.12 -36.87 -30.86
N ASP A 329 21.03 -37.48 -31.63
CA ASP A 329 20.86 -37.69 -33.08
C ASP A 329 19.76 -38.73 -33.32
N TRP A 330 18.82 -38.43 -34.20
CA TRP A 330 17.73 -39.32 -34.63
C TRP A 330 18.22 -40.62 -35.26
N ALA A 331 19.37 -40.58 -35.94
CA ALA A 331 19.89 -41.76 -36.60
C ALA A 331 20.30 -42.86 -35.61
N PRO A 332 20.18 -44.14 -36.00
CA PRO A 332 20.79 -45.22 -35.23
C PRO A 332 22.31 -45.02 -35.15
N ALA A 333 22.94 -45.43 -34.04
CA ALA A 333 24.35 -45.16 -33.69
C ALA A 333 25.41 -45.50 -34.76
N SER A 334 25.05 -46.24 -35.82
CA SER A 334 25.90 -46.56 -36.97
C SER A 334 25.85 -45.53 -38.11
N SER A 335 25.04 -44.49 -38.00
CA SER A 335 24.80 -43.43 -39.00
C SER A 335 24.46 -42.11 -38.29
N SER A 336 24.39 -41.02 -39.03
CA SER A 336 23.99 -39.71 -38.52
C SER A 336 23.05 -39.05 -39.51
N ASP A 337 21.95 -38.47 -39.01
CA ASP A 337 21.04 -37.63 -39.80
C ASP A 337 21.03 -36.17 -39.29
N ASN A 338 21.70 -35.93 -38.16
CA ASN A 338 21.89 -34.64 -37.50
C ASN A 338 20.62 -34.01 -36.93
N ARG A 339 19.42 -34.57 -37.10
CA ARG A 339 18.21 -34.07 -36.43
C ARG A 339 18.14 -34.52 -34.98
N HIS A 340 17.63 -33.65 -34.14
CA HIS A 340 17.36 -33.95 -32.74
C HIS A 340 16.20 -34.96 -32.59
N THR A 341 16.38 -35.94 -31.71
CA THR A 341 15.30 -36.81 -31.23
C THR A 341 14.56 -36.14 -30.08
N PHE A 342 13.28 -35.86 -30.31
CA PHE A 342 12.33 -35.50 -29.27
C PHE A 342 11.68 -36.75 -28.71
N GLN A 343 11.60 -36.86 -27.38
CA GLN A 343 11.01 -38.02 -26.72
C GLN A 343 10.62 -37.69 -25.28
N GLY A 344 9.64 -38.43 -24.74
CA GLY A 344 9.31 -38.35 -23.33
C GLY A 344 10.49 -38.74 -22.44
N SER A 345 10.65 -38.03 -21.33
CA SER A 345 11.70 -38.21 -20.33
C SER A 345 11.12 -38.15 -18.91
N ALA A 346 11.97 -38.07 -17.88
CA ALA A 346 11.50 -37.84 -16.51
C ALA A 346 10.91 -36.43 -16.31
N THR A 347 11.34 -35.46 -17.13
CA THR A 347 10.96 -34.05 -17.04
C THR A 347 10.16 -33.56 -18.25
N THR A 348 10.28 -34.25 -19.39
CA THR A 348 9.60 -33.93 -20.64
C THR A 348 8.41 -34.87 -20.85
N LEU A 349 7.23 -34.29 -20.99
CA LEU A 349 6.01 -35.01 -21.33
C LEU A 349 5.93 -35.25 -22.83
N ASP A 350 5.63 -36.49 -23.24
CA ASP A 350 5.13 -36.80 -24.58
C ASP A 350 3.60 -36.72 -24.55
N VAL A 351 3.09 -35.52 -24.79
CA VAL A 351 1.69 -35.11 -24.54
C VAL A 351 0.71 -35.95 -25.36
N TRP A 352 1.12 -36.39 -26.56
CA TRP A 352 0.27 -37.17 -27.47
C TRP A 352 0.69 -38.63 -27.63
N GLY A 353 1.70 -39.08 -26.89
CA GLY A 353 2.17 -40.47 -26.92
C GLY A 353 2.75 -40.87 -28.27
N LEU A 354 3.46 -39.94 -28.93
CA LEU A 354 4.06 -40.15 -30.25
C LEU A 354 5.26 -41.12 -30.20
N GLY A 355 5.85 -41.32 -29.02
CA GLY A 355 7.14 -41.99 -28.87
C GLY A 355 8.29 -41.07 -29.32
N PRO A 356 9.51 -41.59 -29.55
CA PRO A 356 10.59 -40.78 -30.10
C PRO A 356 10.30 -40.30 -31.54
N ALA A 357 10.55 -39.02 -31.82
CA ALA A 357 10.35 -38.40 -33.14
C ALA A 357 11.52 -37.46 -33.53
N PRO A 358 11.77 -37.23 -34.84
CA PRO A 358 12.82 -36.33 -35.32
C PRO A 358 12.41 -34.84 -35.35
N ALA A 359 11.19 -34.53 -34.93
CA ALA A 359 10.62 -33.19 -34.89
C ALA A 359 9.58 -33.10 -33.77
N ASP A 360 9.37 -31.90 -33.24
CA ASP A 360 8.24 -31.60 -32.36
C ASP A 360 7.06 -31.11 -33.19
N LEU A 361 5.89 -31.69 -32.95
CA LEU A 361 4.68 -31.45 -33.72
C LEU A 361 3.82 -30.41 -32.97
N PHE A 362 3.35 -29.37 -33.65
CA PHE A 362 2.37 -28.45 -33.05
C PHE A 362 1.42 -27.83 -34.07
N TRP A 363 0.29 -27.34 -33.54
CA TRP A 363 -0.84 -26.84 -34.32
C TRP A 363 -0.82 -25.32 -34.40
N ILE A 364 -0.80 -24.76 -35.61
CA ILE A 364 -0.84 -23.31 -35.83
C ILE A 364 -2.15 -22.93 -36.52
N ARG A 365 -2.96 -22.10 -35.84
CA ARG A 365 -4.22 -21.57 -36.39
C ARG A 365 -3.97 -20.69 -37.62
N LYS A 366 -4.94 -20.61 -38.53
CA LYS A 366 -4.89 -19.67 -39.66
C LYS A 366 -4.70 -18.25 -39.13
N ASN A 367 -3.81 -17.50 -39.77
CA ASN A 367 -3.43 -16.13 -39.41
C ASN A 367 -2.78 -15.97 -38.02
N ALA A 368 -2.56 -17.05 -37.26
CA ALA A 368 -1.76 -16.98 -36.04
C ALA A 368 -0.26 -16.96 -36.40
N THR A 369 0.52 -16.33 -35.53
CA THR A 369 1.98 -16.26 -35.65
C THR A 369 2.60 -17.07 -34.53
N VAL A 370 3.62 -17.86 -34.87
CA VAL A 370 4.52 -18.46 -33.88
C VAL A 370 5.86 -17.76 -33.93
N ILE A 371 6.49 -17.61 -32.76
CA ILE A 371 7.87 -17.17 -32.63
C ILE A 371 8.62 -18.27 -31.88
N VAL A 372 9.70 -18.76 -32.46
CA VAL A 372 10.53 -19.81 -31.87
C VAL A 372 11.84 -19.19 -31.43
N PHE A 373 12.21 -19.42 -30.17
CA PHE A 373 13.52 -19.09 -29.62
C PHE A 373 14.18 -20.40 -29.21
N LEU A 374 15.28 -20.76 -29.84
CA LEU A 374 16.11 -21.92 -29.52
C LEU A 374 17.44 -21.44 -28.97
N GLN A 375 17.91 -22.08 -27.91
CA GLN A 375 19.24 -21.88 -27.35
C GLN A 375 19.88 -23.17 -26.85
N TRP A 376 21.17 -23.11 -26.52
CA TRP A 376 21.91 -24.25 -25.97
C TRP A 376 22.99 -23.83 -24.97
N ASP A 377 23.43 -24.79 -24.14
CA ASP A 377 24.36 -24.60 -23.00
C ASP A 377 25.84 -24.38 -23.40
N ASP A 378 26.06 -23.53 -24.40
CA ASP A 378 27.36 -22.88 -24.63
C ASP A 378 27.42 -21.54 -23.88
N ALA A 379 28.64 -21.06 -23.62
CA ALA A 379 28.82 -19.74 -23.03
C ALA A 379 28.35 -18.65 -24.00
N TRP A 380 27.56 -17.70 -23.49
CA TRP A 380 27.11 -16.53 -24.24
C TRP A 380 28.29 -15.73 -24.80
N GLY A 381 28.21 -15.25 -26.04
CA GLY A 381 29.29 -14.59 -26.77
C GLY A 381 30.45 -15.50 -27.20
N ALA A 382 30.37 -16.82 -26.95
CA ALA A 382 31.47 -17.76 -27.20
C ALA A 382 30.99 -19.14 -27.69
N SER A 383 29.84 -19.20 -28.38
CA SER A 383 29.27 -20.44 -28.88
C SER A 383 30.12 -21.06 -29.97
N SER A 384 30.52 -22.32 -29.77
CA SER A 384 31.36 -23.12 -30.68
C SER A 384 30.63 -24.31 -31.28
N ASN A 385 29.39 -24.52 -30.86
CA ASN A 385 28.45 -25.48 -31.41
C ASN A 385 27.43 -24.74 -32.28
N ASN A 386 27.04 -25.35 -33.39
CA ASN A 386 26.09 -24.77 -34.34
C ASN A 386 24.88 -25.69 -34.49
N TYR A 387 23.72 -25.18 -34.10
CA TYR A 387 22.43 -25.80 -34.28
C TYR A 387 21.56 -24.91 -35.15
N ASP A 388 20.81 -25.51 -36.07
CA ASP A 388 19.87 -24.82 -36.94
C ASP A 388 18.44 -25.27 -36.59
N ALA A 389 17.48 -24.36 -36.73
CA ALA A 389 16.06 -24.64 -36.48
C ALA A 389 15.23 -24.46 -37.75
N PHE A 390 14.33 -25.41 -38.04
CA PHE A 390 13.48 -25.42 -39.22
C PHE A 390 12.03 -25.67 -38.85
N LEU A 391 11.13 -24.88 -39.41
CA LEU A 391 9.69 -25.12 -39.35
C LEU A 391 9.19 -25.64 -40.69
N ARG A 392 8.57 -26.81 -40.69
CA ARG A 392 8.01 -27.45 -41.88
C ARG A 392 6.51 -27.69 -41.73
N ARG A 393 5.80 -27.74 -42.85
CA ARG A 393 4.42 -28.26 -42.86
C ARG A 393 4.44 -29.77 -42.76
N ASP A 394 3.73 -30.32 -41.78
CA ASP A 394 3.60 -31.77 -41.58
C ASP A 394 3.05 -32.47 -42.85
N ILE A 395 1.98 -31.92 -43.44
CA ILE A 395 1.27 -32.55 -44.56
C ILE A 395 2.13 -32.83 -45.80
N ASN A 396 3.22 -32.09 -46.03
CA ASN A 396 4.04 -32.24 -47.24
C ASN A 396 5.55 -31.99 -47.05
N GLY A 397 6.02 -31.76 -45.83
CA GLY A 397 7.42 -31.48 -45.49
C GLY A 397 7.96 -30.15 -46.03
N ALA A 398 7.10 -29.26 -46.54
CA ALA A 398 7.54 -27.98 -47.09
C ALA A 398 8.11 -27.08 -46.00
N LEU A 399 9.35 -26.61 -46.19
CA LEU A 399 9.98 -25.61 -45.33
C LEU A 399 9.22 -24.28 -45.42
N VAL A 400 8.88 -23.69 -44.27
CA VAL A 400 8.16 -22.42 -44.20
C VAL A 400 8.90 -21.32 -43.45
N ALA A 401 9.77 -21.68 -42.51
CA ALA A 401 10.66 -20.77 -41.80
C ALA A 401 11.88 -21.54 -41.30
N SER A 402 12.98 -20.83 -41.07
CA SER A 402 14.19 -21.39 -40.48
C SER A 402 15.07 -20.29 -39.92
N SER A 403 15.91 -20.65 -38.96
CA SER A 403 17.05 -19.86 -38.54
C SER A 403 18.28 -20.76 -38.62
N THR A 404 19.31 -20.27 -39.33
CA THR A 404 20.51 -21.05 -39.67
C THR A 404 21.77 -20.20 -39.48
N GLY A 405 21.82 -19.47 -38.36
CA GLY A 405 22.99 -18.67 -37.99
C GLY A 405 24.25 -19.54 -37.94
N ILE A 406 25.42 -18.91 -38.10
CA ILE A 406 26.68 -19.64 -37.91
C ILE A 406 27.26 -19.23 -36.57
N GLN A 407 27.30 -20.17 -35.64
CA GLN A 407 28.08 -20.05 -34.39
C GLN A 407 29.39 -20.82 -34.55
N SER A 408 30.49 -20.08 -34.61
CA SER A 408 31.84 -20.59 -34.90
C SER A 408 32.88 -20.18 -33.85
N GLY A 409 32.44 -19.66 -32.70
CA GLY A 409 33.28 -19.40 -31.53
C GLY A 409 33.11 -18.02 -30.88
N SER A 410 32.38 -17.08 -31.49
CA SER A 410 32.21 -15.72 -30.94
C SER A 410 30.77 -15.21 -30.97
N GLN A 411 29.84 -16.07 -31.34
CA GLN A 411 28.42 -15.77 -31.45
C GLN A 411 27.69 -16.29 -30.23
N ASP A 412 26.47 -15.82 -30.02
CA ASP A 412 25.60 -16.33 -28.97
C ASP A 412 24.99 -17.68 -29.38
N PRO A 413 24.72 -18.58 -28.42
CA PRO A 413 24.17 -19.90 -28.68
C PRO A 413 22.66 -19.86 -28.91
N VAL A 414 22.22 -19.13 -29.94
CA VAL A 414 20.81 -18.84 -30.18
C VAL A 414 20.44 -18.96 -31.65
N GLU A 415 19.21 -19.43 -31.89
CA GLU A 415 18.49 -19.35 -33.14
C GLU A 415 17.08 -18.82 -32.88
N ALA A 416 16.56 -17.92 -33.72
CA ALA A 416 15.21 -17.40 -33.55
C ALA A 416 14.56 -17.05 -34.88
N PHE A 417 13.28 -17.40 -35.04
CA PHE A 417 12.50 -17.02 -36.21
C PHE A 417 11.01 -16.87 -35.86
N ALA A 418 10.28 -16.14 -36.70
CA ALA A 418 8.83 -16.03 -36.62
C ALA A 418 8.17 -16.53 -37.91
N TYR A 419 6.97 -17.09 -37.78
CA TYR A 419 6.17 -17.54 -38.92
C TYR A 419 4.68 -17.32 -38.69
N THR A 420 4.01 -16.70 -39.67
CA THR A 420 2.54 -16.57 -39.70
C THR A 420 1.93 -17.62 -40.63
N ASN A 421 0.97 -18.40 -40.14
CA ASN A 421 0.25 -19.38 -40.96
C ASN A 421 -0.73 -18.70 -41.93
N ASN A 422 -0.24 -18.39 -43.13
CA ASN A 422 -0.99 -17.74 -44.20
C ASN A 422 -1.66 -18.72 -45.18
N THR A 423 -1.85 -19.99 -44.80
CA THR A 423 -2.41 -21.01 -45.71
C THR A 423 -3.94 -20.98 -45.82
N GLY A 424 -4.60 -20.14 -45.01
CA GLY A 424 -6.06 -20.01 -44.98
C GLY A 424 -6.79 -21.06 -44.13
N THR A 425 -6.07 -22.05 -43.60
CA THR A 425 -6.60 -23.11 -42.72
C THR A 425 -5.67 -23.35 -41.54
N ASP A 426 -6.25 -23.79 -40.43
CA ASP A 426 -5.50 -24.31 -39.28
C ASP A 426 -4.83 -25.64 -39.68
N GLN A 427 -3.57 -25.87 -39.29
CA GLN A 427 -2.84 -27.08 -39.68
C GLN A 427 -1.64 -27.37 -38.75
N TRP A 428 -1.10 -28.58 -38.90
CA TRP A 428 0.07 -29.09 -38.20
C TRP A 428 1.40 -28.66 -38.84
N PHE A 429 2.39 -28.42 -37.99
CA PHE A 429 3.77 -28.09 -38.35
C PHE A 429 4.76 -28.88 -37.51
N ASP A 430 5.92 -29.16 -38.11
CA ASP A 430 7.06 -29.84 -37.50
C ASP A 430 8.18 -28.84 -37.24
N LEU A 431 8.64 -28.75 -35.99
CA LEU A 431 9.87 -28.07 -35.62
C LEU A 431 11.02 -29.08 -35.57
N GLU A 432 11.95 -28.95 -36.51
CA GLU A 432 13.18 -29.75 -36.57
C GLU A 432 14.36 -28.92 -36.08
N ILE A 433 15.19 -29.51 -35.23
CA ILE A 433 16.48 -28.94 -34.81
C ILE A 433 17.59 -29.83 -35.38
N THR A 434 18.55 -29.25 -36.10
CA THR A 434 19.69 -30.00 -36.63
C THR A 434 21.00 -29.52 -36.04
N LYS A 435 21.89 -30.46 -35.70
CA LYS A 435 23.27 -30.13 -35.32
C LYS A 435 24.16 -30.03 -36.56
N THR A 436 24.54 -28.82 -36.93
CA THR A 436 25.39 -28.55 -38.10
C THR A 436 26.88 -28.77 -37.80
N SER A 437 27.34 -28.39 -36.61
CA SER A 437 28.70 -28.72 -36.14
C SER A 437 28.81 -28.68 -34.63
N GLY A 438 29.82 -29.36 -34.08
CA GLY A 438 30.10 -29.39 -32.64
C GLY A 438 29.67 -30.68 -31.95
N ILE A 439 29.58 -30.61 -30.62
CA ILE A 439 29.20 -31.70 -29.73
C ILE A 439 27.74 -31.58 -29.29
N ALA A 440 27.18 -32.67 -28.76
CA ALA A 440 25.84 -32.64 -28.16
C ALA A 440 25.80 -31.67 -26.98
N LYS A 441 24.73 -30.88 -26.91
CA LYS A 441 24.48 -29.83 -25.94
C LYS A 441 23.04 -29.92 -25.45
N ASN A 442 22.77 -29.39 -24.26
CA ASN A 442 21.40 -29.24 -23.77
C ASN A 442 20.72 -28.18 -24.62
N LEU A 443 19.60 -28.55 -25.23
CA LEU A 443 18.78 -27.66 -26.04
C LEU A 443 17.62 -27.18 -25.21
N GLU A 444 17.31 -25.90 -25.32
CA GLU A 444 16.16 -25.29 -24.68
C GLU A 444 15.45 -24.41 -25.70
N PHE A 445 14.12 -24.50 -25.78
CA PHE A 445 13.37 -23.59 -26.65
C PHE A 445 12.01 -23.22 -26.10
N TYR A 446 11.56 -22.05 -26.55
CA TYR A 446 10.27 -21.46 -26.27
C TYR A 446 9.51 -21.24 -27.58
N VAL A 447 8.21 -21.53 -27.60
CA VAL A 447 7.32 -21.27 -28.75
C VAL A 447 6.20 -20.33 -28.35
N ILE A 448 6.31 -19.07 -28.74
CA ILE A 448 5.31 -18.04 -28.43
C ILE A 448 4.20 -18.06 -29.47
N PHE A 449 2.96 -18.27 -29.05
CA PHE A 449 1.79 -18.32 -29.92
C PHE A 449 1.02 -16.99 -29.89
N VAL A 450 1.31 -16.10 -30.84
CA VAL A 450 0.54 -14.87 -31.05
C VAL A 450 -0.78 -15.23 -31.73
N GLY A 451 -1.88 -15.01 -31.02
CA GLY A 451 -3.20 -15.50 -31.41
C GLY A 451 -3.52 -16.90 -30.87
N GLY A 452 -2.75 -17.39 -29.88
CA GLY A 452 -3.01 -18.55 -29.02
C GLY A 452 -2.89 -19.93 -29.68
N CYS A 453 -2.42 -20.91 -28.91
CA CYS A 453 -2.44 -22.33 -29.27
C CYS A 453 -3.74 -22.98 -28.80
N ASN A 454 -4.33 -23.81 -29.66
CA ASN A 454 -5.47 -24.65 -29.30
C ASN A 454 -5.43 -25.92 -30.17
N PRO A 455 -4.79 -27.00 -29.69
CA PRO A 455 -4.93 -28.28 -30.35
C PRO A 455 -6.36 -28.79 -30.11
N LEU A 456 -7.15 -28.89 -31.18
CA LEU A 456 -8.41 -29.66 -31.22
C LEU A 456 -9.60 -29.10 -30.41
N GLY A 457 -9.58 -27.84 -29.99
CA GLY A 457 -10.69 -27.18 -29.29
C GLY A 457 -10.65 -27.28 -27.77
N ALA A 458 -9.57 -27.82 -27.17
CA ALA A 458 -9.37 -27.84 -25.73
C ALA A 458 -8.80 -26.48 -25.24
N PRO A 459 -9.44 -25.80 -24.28
CA PRO A 459 -9.01 -24.46 -23.85
C PRO A 459 -7.69 -24.40 -23.07
N SER A 460 -7.13 -25.53 -22.60
CA SER A 460 -6.07 -25.53 -21.56
C SER A 460 -5.01 -26.64 -21.65
N GLY A 461 -4.72 -27.17 -22.85
CA GLY A 461 -3.69 -28.22 -23.05
C GLY A 461 -2.31 -27.69 -23.45
N PRO A 462 -1.23 -28.48 -23.28
CA PRO A 462 0.11 -28.14 -23.78
C PRO A 462 0.09 -27.90 -25.28
N CYS A 463 0.90 -26.94 -25.73
CA CYS A 463 0.91 -26.49 -27.11
C CYS A 463 1.93 -27.24 -27.98
N LEU A 464 2.86 -27.92 -27.32
CA LEU A 464 3.90 -28.76 -27.89
C LEU A 464 3.58 -30.24 -27.71
N ALA A 465 4.03 -31.10 -28.62
CA ALA A 465 3.93 -32.56 -28.43
C ALA A 465 4.89 -33.02 -27.33
N TYR A 466 6.08 -32.40 -27.26
CA TYR A 466 7.06 -32.65 -26.22
C TYR A 466 7.23 -31.40 -25.35
N ASN A 467 6.81 -31.47 -24.10
CA ASN A 467 6.76 -30.29 -23.24
C ASN A 467 7.47 -30.53 -21.90
N THR A 468 8.36 -29.62 -21.53
CA THR A 468 9.06 -29.63 -20.23
C THR A 468 8.55 -28.45 -19.40
N TYR A 469 7.81 -28.70 -18.31
CA TYR A 469 7.29 -27.62 -17.47
C TYR A 469 8.37 -26.93 -16.63
N ALA A 470 9.34 -27.71 -16.14
CA ALA A 470 10.46 -27.19 -15.36
C ALA A 470 11.37 -26.31 -16.23
N SER A 471 12.14 -25.44 -15.58
CA SER A 471 13.10 -24.53 -16.23
C SER A 471 12.48 -23.54 -17.23
N SER A 472 11.18 -23.29 -17.15
CA SER A 472 10.44 -22.45 -18.11
C SER A 472 10.42 -20.96 -17.76
N VAL A 473 11.27 -20.54 -16.82
CA VAL A 473 11.36 -19.16 -16.33
C VAL A 473 12.08 -18.27 -17.33
N THR A 474 11.59 -17.05 -17.52
CA THR A 474 12.12 -16.09 -18.50
C THR A 474 13.37 -15.38 -17.97
N ASN A 475 14.21 -14.78 -18.83
CA ASN A 475 15.50 -14.24 -18.40
C ASN A 475 15.37 -13.12 -17.35
N ASN A 476 14.40 -12.23 -17.40
CA ASN A 476 14.17 -11.26 -16.31
C ASN A 476 13.79 -11.94 -14.99
N SER A 477 12.99 -13.00 -15.05
CA SER A 477 12.51 -13.72 -13.86
C SER A 477 13.55 -14.65 -13.23
N ASP A 478 14.61 -14.99 -13.95
CA ASP A 478 15.73 -15.76 -13.38
C ASP A 478 16.63 -14.90 -12.46
N ALA A 479 16.37 -13.58 -12.34
CA ALA A 479 17.25 -12.64 -11.66
C ALA A 479 17.55 -13.06 -10.22
N SER A 480 18.80 -12.85 -9.82
CA SER A 480 19.29 -13.10 -8.46
C SER A 480 19.19 -11.84 -7.60
N GLY A 481 19.98 -11.74 -6.52
CA GLY A 481 20.09 -10.50 -5.74
C GLY A 481 18.87 -10.15 -4.88
N GLY A 482 17.91 -11.07 -4.75
CA GLY A 482 16.70 -10.87 -3.96
C GLY A 482 15.46 -10.46 -4.76
N VAL A 483 15.56 -10.34 -6.09
CA VAL A 483 14.40 -10.17 -6.98
C VAL A 483 13.45 -11.36 -6.81
N VAL A 484 12.15 -11.07 -6.65
CA VAL A 484 11.11 -12.07 -6.37
C VAL A 484 10.25 -12.29 -7.62
N SER A 485 10.18 -13.52 -8.08
CA SER A 485 9.38 -13.90 -9.25
C SER A 485 8.07 -14.56 -8.83
N LEU A 486 7.00 -14.24 -9.54
CA LEU A 486 5.64 -14.64 -9.19
C LEU A 486 5.01 -15.63 -10.16
N GLY A 487 4.57 -16.77 -9.63
CA GLY A 487 3.63 -17.67 -10.29
C GLY A 487 2.17 -17.20 -10.17
N ALA A 488 1.27 -17.82 -10.93
CA ALA A 488 -0.15 -17.45 -10.97
C ALA A 488 -1.09 -18.60 -10.55
N ILE A 489 -2.13 -18.25 -9.80
CA ILE A 489 -3.27 -19.10 -9.44
C ILE A 489 -4.55 -18.33 -9.79
N ASP A 490 -5.49 -19.00 -10.46
CA ASP A 490 -6.77 -18.39 -10.85
C ASP A 490 -7.57 -17.96 -9.60
N ALA A 491 -8.07 -16.74 -9.59
CA ALA A 491 -9.02 -16.27 -8.58
C ALA A 491 -10.27 -17.16 -8.49
N ALA A 492 -10.68 -17.79 -9.59
CA ALA A 492 -11.81 -18.70 -9.66
C ALA A 492 -11.49 -20.13 -9.17
N ASP A 493 -10.23 -20.44 -8.90
CA ASP A 493 -9.82 -21.76 -8.41
C ASP A 493 -10.40 -22.06 -7.01
N PRO A 494 -11.16 -23.16 -6.84
CA PRO A 494 -11.72 -23.55 -5.55
C PRO A 494 -10.66 -23.93 -4.50
N GLY A 495 -10.20 -22.95 -3.73
CA GLY A 495 -9.15 -23.15 -2.72
C GLY A 495 -7.96 -22.22 -2.95
N ASN A 496 -7.83 -21.72 -4.18
CA ASN A 496 -6.71 -20.91 -4.66
C ASN A 496 -5.37 -21.60 -4.35
N ASP A 497 -5.29 -22.89 -4.69
CA ASP A 497 -4.18 -23.80 -4.42
C ASP A 497 -3.69 -24.58 -5.65
N ASP A 498 -4.35 -24.46 -6.79
CA ASP A 498 -3.92 -25.04 -8.06
C ASP A 498 -3.17 -24.00 -8.92
N ILE A 499 -1.90 -24.26 -9.20
CA ILE A 499 -1.09 -23.40 -10.08
C ILE A 499 -1.68 -23.41 -11.50
N GLU A 500 -1.67 -22.25 -12.15
CA GLU A 500 -2.01 -22.16 -13.55
C GLU A 500 -1.06 -23.00 -14.40
N LEU A 501 -1.62 -23.75 -15.36
CA LEU A 501 -0.81 -24.69 -16.15
C LEU A 501 0.23 -23.99 -17.00
N TYR A 502 -0.07 -22.76 -17.45
CA TYR A 502 0.85 -21.95 -18.24
C TYR A 502 1.92 -21.29 -17.37
N SER A 503 1.70 -21.14 -16.05
CA SER A 503 2.61 -20.42 -15.15
C SER A 503 3.98 -21.09 -15.17
N SER A 504 5.00 -20.32 -15.58
CA SER A 504 6.39 -20.77 -15.65
C SER A 504 6.89 -21.27 -14.30
N ARG A 505 7.75 -22.28 -14.36
CA ARG A 505 8.22 -23.06 -13.22
C ARG A 505 9.72 -23.19 -13.26
N GLY A 506 10.32 -23.14 -12.08
CA GLY A 506 11.75 -23.37 -11.93
C GLY A 506 12.12 -24.86 -12.04
N PRO A 507 13.34 -25.20 -11.61
CA PRO A 507 14.36 -24.26 -11.15
C PRO A 507 14.86 -23.37 -12.32
N THR A 508 15.66 -22.35 -12.04
CA THR A 508 16.53 -21.78 -13.09
C THR A 508 17.49 -22.85 -13.63
N ASN A 509 18.15 -22.60 -14.76
CA ASN A 509 19.10 -23.56 -15.32
C ASN A 509 20.36 -23.77 -14.45
N ASP A 510 20.67 -22.86 -13.52
CA ASP A 510 21.68 -23.05 -12.47
C ASP A 510 21.13 -23.67 -11.17
N GLY A 511 19.85 -24.05 -11.14
CA GLY A 511 19.23 -24.82 -10.05
C GLY A 511 18.59 -23.99 -8.94
N ARG A 512 18.45 -22.68 -9.08
CA ARG A 512 17.80 -21.82 -8.07
C ARG A 512 16.29 -21.98 -8.11
N LEU A 513 15.67 -21.86 -6.94
CA LEU A 513 14.22 -21.88 -6.78
C LEU A 513 13.59 -20.70 -7.52
N LYS A 514 12.64 -21.00 -8.42
CA LYS A 514 11.73 -20.06 -9.05
C LYS A 514 10.38 -20.75 -9.34
N PRO A 515 9.25 -20.02 -9.44
CA PRO A 515 9.08 -18.70 -8.83
C PRO A 515 9.38 -18.74 -7.33
N GLU A 516 9.68 -17.60 -6.71
CA GLU A 516 9.85 -17.57 -5.24
C GLU A 516 8.50 -17.63 -4.53
N ILE A 517 7.43 -17.13 -5.14
CA ILE A 517 6.11 -17.08 -4.50
C ILE A 517 5.01 -17.05 -5.55
N THR A 518 3.77 -17.25 -5.13
CA THR A 518 2.61 -17.28 -6.03
C THR A 518 1.57 -16.23 -5.64
N GLY A 519 1.05 -15.53 -6.66
CA GLY A 519 -0.04 -14.56 -6.56
C GLY A 519 -1.31 -15.02 -7.26
N ILE A 520 -2.24 -14.11 -7.49
CA ILE A 520 -3.56 -14.40 -8.06
C ILE A 520 -3.72 -13.74 -9.43
N ASP A 521 -4.25 -14.48 -10.39
CA ASP A 521 -4.69 -13.98 -11.69
C ASP A 521 -6.19 -14.26 -11.90
N GLY A 522 -6.70 -14.06 -13.12
CA GLY A 522 -8.15 -14.12 -13.39
C GLY A 522 -8.93 -12.99 -12.69
N VAL A 523 -8.25 -11.88 -12.41
CA VAL A 523 -8.77 -10.80 -11.56
C VAL A 523 -9.54 -9.74 -12.35
N ALA A 524 -10.48 -9.08 -11.68
CA ALA A 524 -11.24 -8.00 -12.29
C ALA A 524 -10.38 -6.73 -12.40
N VAL A 525 -10.41 -6.10 -13.57
CA VAL A 525 -9.85 -4.78 -13.89
C VAL A 525 -10.88 -4.00 -14.71
N THR A 526 -10.70 -2.70 -14.90
CA THR A 526 -11.70 -1.87 -15.59
C THR A 526 -11.86 -2.23 -17.07
N GLY A 527 -10.83 -2.83 -17.69
CA GLY A 527 -10.72 -2.98 -19.14
C GLY A 527 -10.46 -1.63 -19.84
N ALA A 528 -9.98 -0.62 -19.10
CA ALA A 528 -9.57 0.65 -19.66
C ALA A 528 -8.55 0.46 -20.80
N GLY A 529 -8.58 1.35 -21.79
CA GLY A 529 -7.77 1.19 -23.00
C GLY A 529 -8.21 0.05 -23.92
N GLY A 530 -9.27 -0.69 -23.60
CA GLY A 530 -9.68 -1.89 -24.35
C GLY A 530 -8.97 -3.16 -23.87
N PHE A 531 -8.34 -3.12 -22.70
CA PHE A 531 -7.71 -4.27 -22.07
C PHE A 531 -8.73 -5.37 -21.72
N PHE A 532 -8.26 -6.60 -21.69
CA PHE A 532 -9.12 -7.75 -21.40
C PHE A 532 -9.49 -7.81 -19.92
N ASN A 533 -10.73 -8.22 -19.64
CA ASN A 533 -11.26 -8.44 -18.30
C ASN A 533 -12.04 -9.77 -18.33
N PRO A 534 -11.70 -10.75 -17.47
CA PRO A 534 -10.69 -10.72 -16.41
C PRO A 534 -9.23 -10.73 -16.91
N PHE A 535 -8.31 -10.20 -16.09
CA PHE A 535 -6.86 -10.16 -16.32
C PHE A 535 -6.20 -11.45 -15.81
N TYR A 536 -5.69 -12.25 -16.74
CA TYR A 536 -4.96 -13.50 -16.49
C TYR A 536 -3.45 -13.36 -16.70
N GLY A 537 -2.68 -14.28 -16.13
CA GLY A 537 -1.24 -14.40 -16.31
C GLY A 537 -0.44 -14.09 -15.06
N THR A 538 0.84 -14.46 -15.07
CA THR A 538 1.79 -14.02 -14.04
C THR A 538 1.93 -12.50 -13.99
N SER A 539 1.58 -11.79 -15.07
CA SER A 539 1.46 -10.33 -15.15
C SER A 539 0.37 -9.75 -14.23
N ALA A 540 -0.71 -10.49 -13.97
CA ALA A 540 -1.74 -10.11 -12.99
C ALA A 540 -1.33 -10.52 -11.56
N ALA A 541 -0.58 -11.61 -11.41
CA ALA A 541 -0.11 -12.08 -10.10
C ALA A 541 0.97 -11.16 -9.50
N ALA A 542 1.95 -10.73 -10.30
CA ALA A 542 3.08 -9.90 -9.87
C ALA A 542 2.72 -8.60 -9.14
N PRO A 543 1.80 -7.74 -9.63
CA PRO A 543 1.45 -6.46 -8.99
C PRO A 543 0.84 -6.61 -7.60
N HIS A 544 0.25 -7.77 -7.25
CA HIS A 544 -0.19 -8.03 -5.89
C HIS A 544 0.96 -8.00 -4.88
N ALA A 545 2.13 -8.56 -5.23
CA ALA A 545 3.31 -8.51 -4.35
C ALA A 545 3.78 -7.07 -4.14
N ALA A 546 3.74 -6.25 -5.19
CA ALA A 546 4.12 -4.85 -5.11
C ALA A 546 3.17 -4.05 -4.21
N GLY A 547 1.86 -4.27 -4.33
CA GLY A 547 0.87 -3.69 -3.43
C GLY A 547 1.06 -4.13 -1.97
N ILE A 548 1.25 -5.43 -1.72
CA ILE A 548 1.49 -5.94 -0.36
C ILE A 548 2.79 -5.36 0.21
N ALA A 549 3.86 -5.30 -0.58
CA ALA A 549 5.10 -4.65 -0.17
C ALA A 549 4.91 -3.17 0.17
N ALA A 550 4.06 -2.45 -0.57
CA ALA A 550 3.71 -1.08 -0.25
C ALA A 550 2.95 -0.96 1.07
N LEU A 551 2.01 -1.88 1.36
CA LEU A 551 1.37 -1.94 2.68
C LEU A 551 2.40 -2.18 3.80
N LEU A 552 3.32 -3.13 3.62
CA LEU A 552 4.36 -3.45 4.61
C LEU A 552 5.30 -2.27 4.86
N LEU A 553 5.70 -1.54 3.81
CA LEU A 553 6.55 -0.35 3.93
C LEU A 553 5.82 0.87 4.49
N SER A 554 4.51 0.99 4.25
CA SER A 554 3.70 2.02 4.91
C SER A 554 3.52 1.70 6.38
N CYS A 555 3.42 0.43 6.74
CA CYS A 555 3.26 -0.07 8.10
C CYS A 555 4.55 -0.03 8.93
N ASN A 556 5.70 -0.28 8.31
CA ASN A 556 7.00 -0.12 8.94
C ASN A 556 7.89 0.78 8.07
N PRO A 557 7.78 2.10 8.23
CA PRO A 557 8.57 3.06 7.46
C PRO A 557 10.07 2.88 7.62
N SER A 558 10.58 2.36 8.75
CA SER A 558 12.03 2.21 9.01
C SER A 558 12.76 1.37 7.95
N LEU A 559 12.04 0.56 7.19
CA LEU A 559 12.60 -0.21 6.08
C LEU A 559 12.85 0.62 4.82
N LYS A 560 12.35 1.86 4.73
CA LYS A 560 12.49 2.73 3.56
C LYS A 560 13.82 3.48 3.56
N LYS A 561 14.22 3.93 2.36
CA LYS A 561 15.45 4.71 2.20
C LYS A 561 15.37 6.05 2.91
N GLY A 562 16.44 6.37 3.65
CA GLY A 562 16.64 7.65 4.34
C GLY A 562 16.00 7.74 5.72
N GLU A 563 15.31 6.68 6.17
CA GLU A 563 14.71 6.63 7.50
C GLU A 563 15.77 6.29 8.57
N PRO A 564 15.55 6.62 9.85
CA PRO A 564 16.52 6.31 10.91
C PRO A 564 16.85 4.83 10.97
N GLY A 565 18.13 4.49 10.86
CA GLY A 565 18.61 3.11 10.85
C GLY A 565 18.64 2.43 9.47
N ASP A 566 18.36 3.16 8.39
CA ASP A 566 18.37 2.68 7.00
C ASP A 566 19.61 1.82 6.70
N ASN A 567 19.37 0.55 6.39
CA ASN A 567 20.35 -0.41 5.93
C ASN A 567 19.76 -1.20 4.76
N PRO A 568 19.95 -0.72 3.51
CA PRO A 568 19.23 -1.24 2.36
C PRO A 568 19.33 -2.76 2.19
N ALA A 569 20.47 -3.36 2.55
CA ALA A 569 20.63 -4.82 2.46
C ALA A 569 19.79 -5.57 3.51
N SER A 570 19.80 -5.09 4.76
CA SER A 570 18.99 -5.66 5.84
C SER A 570 17.51 -5.43 5.58
N ASP A 571 17.12 -4.23 5.15
CA ASP A 571 15.72 -3.84 4.96
C ASP A 571 15.07 -4.65 3.83
N ARG A 572 15.79 -4.83 2.71
CA ARG A 572 15.37 -5.72 1.62
C ARG A 572 15.22 -7.15 2.10
N SER A 573 16.15 -7.64 2.93
CA SER A 573 16.08 -8.99 3.47
C SER A 573 14.86 -9.16 4.37
N THR A 574 14.56 -8.19 5.23
CA THR A 574 13.39 -8.19 6.11
C THR A 574 12.10 -8.18 5.31
N LEU A 575 11.96 -7.26 4.36
CA LEU A 575 10.77 -7.17 3.50
C LEU A 575 10.54 -8.45 2.69
N ARG A 576 11.61 -8.98 2.09
CA ARG A 576 11.55 -10.23 1.32
C ARG A 576 11.21 -11.43 2.20
N ALA A 577 11.84 -11.57 3.37
CA ALA A 577 11.56 -12.67 4.29
C ALA A 577 10.11 -12.61 4.79
N ALA A 578 9.60 -11.41 5.12
CA ALA A 578 8.22 -11.24 5.53
C ALA A 578 7.22 -11.74 4.48
N LEU A 579 7.46 -11.47 3.19
CA LEU A 579 6.61 -11.98 2.11
C LEU A 579 6.72 -13.49 1.91
N LEU A 580 7.95 -14.04 1.93
CA LEU A 580 8.17 -15.46 1.63
C LEU A 580 7.80 -16.37 2.80
N ASP A 581 8.24 -16.04 4.01
CA ASP A 581 8.06 -16.90 5.19
C ASP A 581 6.63 -16.88 5.74
N SER A 582 5.80 -15.90 5.31
CA SER A 582 4.38 -15.83 5.65
C SER A 582 3.47 -16.55 4.66
N ALA A 583 4.00 -17.00 3.52
CA ALA A 583 3.22 -17.61 2.46
C ALA A 583 2.51 -18.88 2.97
N THR A 584 1.31 -19.10 2.44
CA THR A 584 0.58 -20.36 2.65
C THR A 584 1.21 -21.41 1.75
N ASP A 585 1.94 -22.36 2.35
CA ASP A 585 2.63 -23.45 1.65
C ASP A 585 1.64 -24.27 0.79
N LEU A 586 1.98 -24.49 -0.47
CA LEU A 586 1.17 -25.20 -1.47
C LEU A 586 2.02 -26.27 -2.15
N GLY A 587 1.39 -27.36 -2.58
CA GLY A 587 2.10 -28.43 -3.27
C GLY A 587 2.93 -29.31 -2.33
N ALA A 588 4.23 -29.44 -2.61
CA ALA A 588 5.11 -30.22 -1.75
C ALA A 588 5.42 -29.43 -0.47
N ALA A 589 5.69 -30.13 0.64
CA ALA A 589 6.05 -29.44 1.88
C ALA A 589 7.38 -28.70 1.72
N ALA A 590 7.39 -27.43 2.14
CA ALA A 590 8.48 -26.47 1.92
C ALA A 590 8.64 -26.04 0.45
N ALA A 591 9.39 -24.95 0.26
CA ALA A 591 9.42 -24.27 -1.01
C ALA A 591 9.81 -25.17 -2.21
N ASP A 592 9.03 -25.08 -3.29
CA ASP A 592 9.18 -25.92 -4.48
C ASP A 592 9.15 -25.10 -5.78
N ASN A 593 9.63 -25.71 -6.87
CA ASN A 593 9.78 -25.03 -8.17
C ASN A 593 8.46 -24.75 -8.90
N THR A 594 7.31 -25.08 -8.32
CA THR A 594 5.98 -24.84 -8.88
C THR A 594 5.31 -23.66 -8.19
N TYR A 595 5.27 -23.69 -6.85
CA TYR A 595 4.57 -22.70 -6.03
C TYR A 595 5.50 -21.70 -5.34
N GLY A 596 6.81 -21.94 -5.40
CA GLY A 596 7.78 -21.23 -4.57
C GLY A 596 7.52 -21.53 -3.11
N TYR A 597 7.48 -20.50 -2.27
CA TYR A 597 7.09 -20.59 -0.86
C TYR A 597 5.57 -20.77 -0.67
N GLY A 598 4.79 -20.74 -1.74
CA GLY A 598 3.33 -20.89 -1.71
C GLY A 598 2.59 -19.60 -2.09
N ARG A 599 1.31 -19.54 -1.72
CA ARG A 599 0.46 -18.37 -1.99
C ARG A 599 0.73 -17.26 -0.99
N MET A 600 0.94 -16.03 -1.47
CA MET A 600 1.15 -14.86 -0.61
C MET A 600 0.06 -14.68 0.47
N ASN A 601 0.45 -14.14 1.62
CA ASN A 601 -0.48 -13.80 2.71
C ASN A 601 -0.04 -12.50 3.40
N ALA A 602 -0.67 -11.38 3.00
CA ALA A 602 -0.33 -10.04 3.46
C ALA A 602 -0.47 -9.88 4.98
N LEU A 603 -1.56 -10.40 5.56
CA LEU A 603 -1.84 -10.31 6.99
C LEU A 603 -0.76 -11.04 7.82
N ALA A 604 -0.35 -12.22 7.37
CA ALA A 604 0.71 -12.97 8.02
C ALA A 604 2.11 -12.35 7.80
N ALA A 605 2.31 -11.63 6.70
CA ALA A 605 3.57 -10.93 6.41
C ALA A 605 3.80 -9.72 7.34
N ALA A 606 2.74 -9.02 7.73
CA ALA A 606 2.81 -7.81 8.54
C ALA A 606 3.68 -7.94 9.82
N PRO A 607 3.43 -8.88 10.75
CA PRO A 607 4.25 -9.01 11.95
C PRO A 607 5.71 -9.39 11.65
N LEU A 608 5.96 -10.14 10.57
CA LEU A 608 7.32 -10.50 10.15
C LEU A 608 8.09 -9.29 9.57
N ALA A 609 7.38 -8.32 8.99
CA ALA A 609 7.94 -7.06 8.56
C ALA A 609 8.12 -6.05 9.72
N GLY A 610 7.70 -6.39 10.94
CA GLY A 610 7.78 -5.52 12.11
C GLY A 610 6.57 -4.61 12.32
N CYS A 611 5.43 -4.91 11.68
CA CYS A 611 4.19 -4.19 11.92
C CYS A 611 3.61 -4.42 13.33
N ALA A 612 3.11 -3.35 13.95
CA ALA A 612 2.32 -3.41 15.17
C ALA A 612 0.83 -3.14 14.86
N PRO A 613 -0.12 -3.96 15.35
CA PRO A 613 -1.55 -3.73 15.13
C PRO A 613 -2.03 -2.42 15.76
N ASP A 614 -2.95 -1.73 15.08
CA ASP A 614 -3.71 -0.61 15.65
C ASP A 614 -4.44 -1.11 16.92
N ALA A 615 -4.03 -0.60 18.10
CA ALA A 615 -4.35 -1.21 19.38
C ALA A 615 -5.61 -0.62 20.00
N ASP A 616 -5.93 0.63 19.66
CA ASP A 616 -7.10 1.36 20.14
C ASP A 616 -8.18 1.51 19.04
N ALA A 617 -7.87 1.06 17.82
CA ALA A 617 -8.76 0.99 16.66
C ALA A 617 -9.30 2.35 16.22
N ASP A 618 -8.49 3.40 16.34
CA ASP A 618 -8.86 4.77 15.96
C ASP A 618 -8.63 5.08 14.47
N GLY A 619 -7.90 4.19 13.77
CA GLY A 619 -7.60 4.31 12.35
C GLY A 619 -6.28 5.01 12.05
N ILE A 620 -5.44 5.25 13.05
CA ILE A 620 -4.07 5.74 12.90
C ILE A 620 -3.10 4.57 13.06
N PRO A 621 -2.13 4.38 12.14
CA PRO A 621 -1.12 3.35 12.32
C PRO A 621 -0.27 3.58 13.56
N GLN A 622 0.03 2.52 14.31
CA GLN A 622 0.82 2.57 15.55
C GLN A 622 2.13 3.36 15.51
N PHE A 623 2.83 3.37 14.37
CA PHE A 623 4.09 4.10 14.25
C PHE A 623 3.90 5.60 14.03
N SER A 624 2.69 6.02 13.66
CA SER A 624 2.27 7.43 13.51
C SER A 624 1.35 7.87 14.64
N ASP A 625 0.95 6.94 15.52
CA ASP A 625 -0.01 7.19 16.57
C ASP A 625 0.70 7.81 17.79
N ASN A 626 0.36 9.06 18.07
CA ASN A 626 0.83 9.79 19.24
C ASN A 626 0.11 9.36 20.53
N CYS A 627 -0.94 8.53 20.48
CA CYS A 627 -1.54 7.95 21.66
C CYS A 627 -1.97 6.48 21.45
N PRO A 628 -0.98 5.55 21.32
CA PRO A 628 -1.16 4.12 20.98
C PRO A 628 -2.18 3.30 21.78
N SER A 629 -2.73 3.85 22.85
CA SER A 629 -3.58 3.15 23.81
C SER A 629 -4.97 3.76 24.00
N LEU A 630 -5.23 4.96 23.46
CA LEU A 630 -6.51 5.65 23.62
C LEU A 630 -6.91 6.38 22.34
N THR A 631 -8.12 6.06 21.86
CA THR A 631 -8.66 6.56 20.59
C THR A 631 -8.56 8.08 20.44
N ASN A 632 -7.75 8.55 19.48
CA ASN A 632 -7.55 9.97 19.20
C ASN A 632 -7.27 10.24 17.70
N ALA A 633 -8.27 9.95 16.87
CA ALA A 633 -8.13 10.00 15.42
C ALA A 633 -7.74 11.37 14.81
N ASP A 634 -7.81 12.47 15.57
CA ASP A 634 -7.32 13.80 15.14
C ASP A 634 -5.84 14.03 15.45
N GLN A 635 -5.24 13.18 16.28
CA GLN A 635 -3.84 13.22 16.70
C GLN A 635 -3.46 14.61 17.24
N THR A 636 -4.44 15.35 17.80
CA THR A 636 -4.16 16.70 18.30
C THR A 636 -3.18 16.64 19.44
N ASN A 637 -2.24 17.57 19.37
CA ASN A 637 -1.34 17.89 20.45
C ASN A 637 -1.48 19.39 20.71
N THR A 638 -1.83 19.77 21.93
CA THR A 638 -2.10 21.15 22.36
C THR A 638 -0.91 21.77 23.09
N ASP A 639 0.23 21.07 23.12
CA ASP A 639 1.57 21.43 23.57
C ASP A 639 2.15 22.72 22.93
N ALA A 640 1.54 23.86 23.21
CA ALA A 640 2.08 25.15 22.81
C ALA A 640 3.08 25.66 23.87
N ALA A 641 4.31 25.11 23.82
CA ALA A 641 5.58 25.66 24.35
C ALA A 641 6.23 24.97 25.59
N PRO A 642 7.55 25.19 25.79
CA PRO A 642 8.35 24.69 26.92
C PRO A 642 7.97 25.27 28.27
N VAL A 643 7.72 24.41 29.25
CA VAL A 643 7.90 24.75 30.68
C VAL A 643 8.77 23.67 31.32
N VAL A 644 9.78 24.06 32.09
CA VAL A 644 10.56 23.13 32.92
C VAL A 644 10.73 23.74 34.31
N THR A 645 10.25 23.05 35.35
CA THR A 645 10.98 22.79 36.63
C THR A 645 10.20 21.92 37.62
N ALA A 646 10.87 21.54 38.73
CA ALA A 646 11.02 20.17 39.18
C ALA A 646 10.08 19.63 40.28
N GLY A 647 9.60 18.40 40.06
CA GLY A 647 9.47 17.34 41.06
C GLY A 647 8.11 17.18 41.73
N ILE A 648 7.25 16.30 41.20
CA ILE A 648 6.96 14.92 41.66
C ILE A 648 6.11 14.22 40.57
N ALA A 649 6.57 13.02 40.16
CA ALA A 649 5.88 11.93 39.46
C ALA A 649 5.18 12.22 38.11
N ASP A 650 6.01 12.12 37.06
CA ASP A 650 5.70 11.91 35.63
C ASP A 650 5.28 13.14 34.82
N ASP A 651 6.23 14.06 34.62
CA ASP A 651 6.58 14.49 33.25
C ASP A 651 8.11 14.78 33.18
N ILE A 652 8.71 14.29 32.11
CA ILE A 652 10.14 14.09 31.86
C ILE A 652 10.53 14.97 30.67
N THR A 653 10.90 16.23 30.93
CA THR A 653 11.91 16.97 30.16
C THR A 653 11.96 16.70 28.65
N ARG A 654 11.06 17.26 27.82
CA ARG A 654 11.34 17.61 26.41
C ARG A 654 10.46 18.76 25.94
N PRO A 655 11.01 19.96 25.74
CA PRO A 655 10.23 21.12 25.37
C PRO A 655 10.11 21.23 23.85
N ASN A 656 9.22 20.39 23.34
CA ASN A 656 8.57 20.30 22.03
C ASN A 656 7.86 18.96 22.09
N GLY A 657 6.53 18.93 22.00
CA GLY A 657 5.66 17.75 22.08
C GLY A 657 6.40 16.45 22.15
N ASP A 658 6.35 15.84 23.33
CA ASP A 658 6.84 14.48 23.60
C ASP A 658 6.28 13.42 22.63
N GLY A 659 5.39 13.83 21.73
CA GLY A 659 4.76 13.05 20.71
C GLY A 659 3.60 12.28 21.30
N LEU A 660 3.10 12.70 22.47
CA LEU A 660 1.82 12.26 23.00
C LEU A 660 0.69 13.15 22.48
N GLY A 661 -0.39 12.52 22.01
CA GLY A 661 -1.60 13.27 21.69
C GLY A 661 -2.36 13.62 22.97
N ASP A 662 -3.19 14.66 22.92
CA ASP A 662 -3.97 15.17 24.06
C ASP A 662 -4.69 14.04 24.83
N ALA A 663 -5.13 12.99 24.13
CA ALA A 663 -5.84 11.87 24.77
C ALA A 663 -4.99 11.06 25.77
N CYS A 664 -3.68 10.97 25.54
CA CYS A 664 -2.71 10.30 26.41
C CYS A 664 -1.92 11.27 27.29
N ASP A 665 -2.01 12.56 27.00
CA ASP A 665 -1.35 13.61 27.77
C ASP A 665 -2.10 13.89 29.08
N ALA A 666 -1.34 13.95 30.17
CA ALA A 666 -1.82 14.20 31.53
C ALA A 666 -1.83 15.70 31.89
N ASP A 667 -1.17 16.56 31.12
CA ASP A 667 -1.13 18.02 31.23
C ASP A 667 -1.22 18.63 29.83
N LYS A 668 -2.43 18.66 29.25
CA LYS A 668 -2.61 18.88 27.80
C LYS A 668 -2.22 20.28 27.31
N ASP A 669 -2.16 21.26 28.20
CA ASP A 669 -1.73 22.62 27.85
C ASP A 669 -0.33 22.99 28.37
N ASN A 670 0.31 22.04 29.06
CA ASN A 670 1.69 22.08 29.55
C ASN A 670 1.99 23.33 30.40
N ASP A 671 1.01 23.76 31.18
CA ASP A 671 1.16 24.93 32.05
C ASP A 671 1.86 24.58 33.37
N GLY A 672 1.94 23.30 33.73
CA GLY A 672 2.51 22.77 34.96
C GLY A 672 1.47 22.26 35.97
N LEU A 673 0.18 22.25 35.61
CA LEU A 673 -0.91 21.63 36.36
C LEU A 673 -1.53 20.49 35.53
N ALA A 674 -1.39 19.25 36.00
CA ALA A 674 -2.05 18.11 35.36
C ALA A 674 -3.58 18.28 35.29
N ASP A 675 -4.24 17.77 34.25
CA ASP A 675 -5.68 17.92 34.01
C ASP A 675 -6.53 17.49 35.22
N GLU A 676 -6.08 16.46 35.95
CA GLU A 676 -6.78 15.95 37.13
C GLU A 676 -6.74 16.93 38.31
N VAL A 677 -5.67 17.74 38.39
CA VAL A 677 -5.52 18.82 39.35
C VAL A 677 -6.47 19.93 38.96
N GLU A 678 -6.37 20.43 37.74
CA GLU A 678 -7.17 21.52 37.20
C GLU A 678 -8.68 21.29 37.29
N ALA A 679 -9.15 20.11 36.89
CA ALA A 679 -10.55 19.72 36.96
C ALA A 679 -11.10 19.68 38.41
N THR A 680 -10.23 19.69 39.41
CA THR A 680 -10.56 19.59 40.84
C THR A 680 -10.04 20.76 41.67
N LEU A 681 -9.53 21.82 41.04
CA LEU A 681 -9.15 23.07 41.71
C LEU A 681 -10.41 23.79 42.19
N ASP A 682 -10.90 23.45 43.38
CA ASP A 682 -11.98 24.19 44.03
C ASP A 682 -11.77 24.29 45.56
N PRO A 683 -12.43 25.25 46.25
CA PRO A 683 -12.30 25.45 47.70
C PRO A 683 -12.66 24.24 48.60
N ALA A 684 -13.29 23.21 48.05
CA ALA A 684 -13.68 21.96 48.71
C ALA A 684 -13.00 20.71 48.12
N GLY A 685 -12.12 20.89 47.13
CA GLY A 685 -11.49 19.86 46.33
C GLY A 685 -10.30 19.20 47.01
N VAL A 686 -9.95 18.00 46.54
CA VAL A 686 -8.82 17.21 47.07
C VAL A 686 -7.44 17.82 46.76
N ASN A 687 -7.37 18.68 45.75
CA ASN A 687 -6.14 19.30 45.26
C ASN A 687 -6.01 20.79 45.63
N HIS A 688 -6.91 21.31 46.48
CA HIS A 688 -6.88 22.70 46.96
C HIS A 688 -5.56 23.10 47.63
N ASP A 689 -4.82 22.15 48.22
CA ASP A 689 -3.52 22.42 48.83
C ASP A 689 -2.44 22.81 47.80
N LEU A 690 -2.60 22.44 46.53
CA LEU A 690 -1.69 22.77 45.43
C LEU A 690 -1.90 24.20 44.92
N CYS A 691 -3.15 24.69 44.97
CA CYS A 691 -3.50 26.07 44.59
C CYS A 691 -4.56 26.67 45.52
N PRO A 692 -4.18 27.13 46.73
CA PRO A 692 -5.14 27.55 47.76
C PRO A 692 -5.96 28.80 47.43
N ALA A 693 -5.56 29.54 46.39
CA ALA A 693 -6.24 30.74 45.94
C ALA A 693 -7.33 30.45 44.89
N ALA A 694 -7.32 29.26 44.26
CA ALA A 694 -8.26 28.89 43.21
C ALA A 694 -9.72 28.89 43.72
N THR A 695 -10.58 29.64 43.05
CA THR A 695 -12.01 29.70 43.39
C THR A 695 -12.90 28.80 42.54
N ALA A 696 -12.39 28.29 41.41
CA ALA A 696 -13.07 27.35 40.52
C ALA A 696 -12.05 26.54 39.69
N PRO A 697 -12.46 25.39 39.13
CA PRO A 697 -11.62 24.60 38.22
C PRO A 697 -11.15 25.41 37.01
N THR A 698 -9.93 25.13 36.55
CA THR A 698 -9.33 25.66 35.32
C THR A 698 -9.67 24.76 34.13
N ASP A 699 -9.42 25.24 32.91
CA ASP A 699 -9.69 24.55 31.65
C ASP A 699 -8.41 23.87 31.15
N PRO A 700 -8.30 22.52 31.21
CA PRO A 700 -7.06 21.79 30.92
C PRO A 700 -6.54 21.84 29.49
N LEU A 701 -7.15 22.65 28.65
CA LEU A 701 -6.75 22.87 27.26
C LEU A 701 -6.27 24.31 27.05
N LYS A 702 -6.08 25.07 28.13
CA LYS A 702 -5.72 26.48 28.11
C LYS A 702 -4.76 26.81 29.23
N LEU A 703 -3.53 27.07 28.78
CA LEU A 703 -2.46 27.67 29.57
C LEU A 703 -2.91 28.85 30.47
N ASP A 704 -3.89 29.64 30.04
CA ASP A 704 -4.46 30.78 30.78
C ASP A 704 -6.00 30.70 30.70
N SER A 705 -6.61 30.16 31.76
CA SER A 705 -8.05 29.87 31.80
C SER A 705 -8.92 31.11 31.83
N ASP A 706 -8.45 32.18 32.47
CA ASP A 706 -9.23 33.40 32.70
C ASP A 706 -8.94 34.54 31.71
N GLY A 707 -7.88 34.38 30.91
CA GLY A 707 -7.48 35.23 29.80
C GLY A 707 -6.74 36.52 30.21
N ASP A 708 -6.16 36.57 31.40
CA ASP A 708 -5.45 37.74 31.92
C ASP A 708 -3.95 37.79 31.61
N ARG A 709 -3.45 36.74 30.95
CA ARG A 709 -2.09 36.51 30.43
C ARG A 709 -1.08 36.05 31.46
N VAL A 710 -1.53 35.43 32.54
CA VAL A 710 -0.69 34.65 33.45
C VAL A 710 -1.17 33.21 33.37
N THR A 711 -0.24 32.25 33.41
CA THR A 711 -0.63 30.84 33.32
C THR A 711 -1.23 30.35 34.62
N ASP A 712 -2.11 29.35 34.57
CA ASP A 712 -2.85 28.92 35.77
C ASP A 712 -1.87 28.39 36.84
N ALA A 713 -0.87 27.60 36.45
CA ALA A 713 0.21 27.15 37.33
C ALA A 713 1.03 28.29 37.93
N ALA A 714 1.32 29.35 37.15
CA ALA A 714 2.08 30.49 37.63
C ALA A 714 1.30 31.29 38.67
N GLU A 715 -0.01 31.42 38.49
CA GLU A 715 -0.88 32.03 39.50
C GLU A 715 -0.94 31.19 40.77
N CYS A 716 -1.06 29.87 40.64
CA CYS A 716 -0.99 28.95 41.77
C CYS A 716 0.33 29.06 42.54
N ALA A 717 1.47 29.13 41.84
CA ALA A 717 2.78 29.30 42.44
C ALA A 717 2.95 30.66 43.15
N LEU A 718 2.34 31.72 42.60
CA LEU A 718 2.40 33.08 43.13
C LEU A 718 1.28 33.39 44.14
N GLY A 719 0.38 32.43 44.40
CA GLY A 719 -0.70 32.53 45.38
C GLY A 719 -1.86 33.41 44.93
N THR A 720 -2.10 33.51 43.63
CA THR A 720 -3.25 34.18 43.00
C THR A 720 -4.25 33.19 42.40
N ASP A 721 -5.46 33.64 42.12
CA ASP A 721 -6.58 32.78 41.69
C ASP A 721 -6.61 32.65 40.16
N PRO A 722 -6.25 31.49 39.59
CA PRO A 722 -6.18 31.26 38.14
C PRO A 722 -7.54 31.30 37.42
N ALA A 723 -8.65 31.27 38.15
CA ALA A 723 -9.99 31.33 37.57
C ALA A 723 -10.56 32.76 37.52
N SER A 724 -9.76 33.80 37.77
CA SER A 724 -10.23 35.15 38.04
C SER A 724 -9.27 36.22 37.55
N ALA A 725 -9.56 36.79 36.36
CA ALA A 725 -8.76 37.84 35.71
C ALA A 725 -8.59 39.15 36.52
N ALA A 726 -9.28 39.25 37.67
CA ALA A 726 -9.14 40.32 38.64
C ALA A 726 -8.07 40.04 39.71
N SER A 727 -7.59 38.80 39.80
CA SER A 727 -6.74 38.25 40.85
C SER A 727 -5.27 38.14 40.47
N LYS A 728 -4.79 38.64 39.34
CA LYS A 728 -3.38 38.60 38.96
C LYS A 728 -2.32 38.90 40.04
N PRO A 729 -1.12 38.32 39.90
CA PRO A 729 0.06 38.69 40.67
C PRO A 729 0.28 40.22 40.63
N PRO A 730 0.59 40.86 41.77
CA PRO A 730 0.78 42.29 41.81
C PRO A 730 2.00 42.68 40.96
N VAL A 731 1.75 43.42 39.87
CA VAL A 731 2.75 44.13 39.06
C VAL A 731 3.34 45.30 39.86
N ALA A 732 4.01 45.01 40.97
CA ALA A 732 4.96 45.89 41.61
C ALA A 732 6.36 45.48 41.11
N PRO A 733 7.39 46.36 41.11
CA PRO A 733 8.72 45.95 40.69
C PRO A 733 9.25 44.98 41.74
N LEU A 734 9.02 43.69 41.49
CA LEU A 734 9.75 42.62 42.10
C LEU A 734 11.22 42.84 41.73
N PRO A 735 12.16 42.53 42.63
CA PRO A 735 13.57 42.50 42.28
C PRO A 735 13.77 41.69 40.99
N ASP A 736 14.48 42.28 40.05
CA ASP A 736 14.92 41.73 38.76
C ASP A 736 16.36 42.23 38.66
N ALA A 737 17.30 41.45 39.20
CA ALA A 737 18.63 41.92 39.54
C ALA A 737 19.54 42.07 38.31
N ASP A 738 19.25 41.39 37.21
CA ASP A 738 19.95 41.53 35.93
C ASP A 738 19.15 42.27 34.84
N HIS A 739 17.88 42.59 35.10
CA HIS A 739 16.99 43.38 34.25
C HIS A 739 16.69 42.72 32.90
N ASP A 740 16.58 41.40 32.90
CA ASP A 740 16.32 40.59 31.72
C ASP A 740 14.80 40.46 31.43
N GLY A 741 13.95 40.90 32.37
CA GLY A 741 12.50 40.91 32.25
C GLY A 741 11.81 39.75 32.95
N LEU A 742 12.53 38.82 33.57
CA LEU A 742 12.03 37.93 34.62
C LEU A 742 12.23 38.61 35.98
N THR A 743 11.82 37.99 37.07
CA THR A 743 12.02 38.56 38.42
C THR A 743 12.83 37.57 39.22
N ASP A 744 13.63 37.99 40.20
CA ASP A 744 14.50 37.09 40.96
C ASP A 744 13.74 35.88 41.55
N ALA A 745 12.47 36.10 41.93
CA ALA A 745 11.60 35.05 42.46
C ALA A 745 11.09 34.10 41.37
N PHE A 746 10.83 34.61 40.18
CA PHE A 746 10.38 33.84 39.01
C PHE A 746 11.54 33.12 38.31
N GLU A 747 12.72 33.71 38.30
CA GLU A 747 13.95 33.06 37.86
C GLU A 747 14.34 31.91 38.80
N ALA A 748 14.15 32.11 40.12
CA ALA A 748 14.31 31.03 41.08
C ALA A 748 13.32 29.87 40.86
N THR A 749 12.13 30.13 40.30
CA THR A 749 11.20 29.06 39.89
C THR A 749 11.63 28.40 38.58
N LEU A 750 12.14 29.15 37.60
CA LEU A 750 12.63 28.62 36.31
C LEU A 750 14.01 27.95 36.40
N GLY A 751 14.71 28.10 37.53
CA GLY A 751 16.07 27.59 37.71
C GLY A 751 17.14 28.42 37.00
N THR A 752 16.75 29.54 36.39
CA THR A 752 17.66 30.54 35.84
C THR A 752 18.38 31.30 36.94
N ASN A 753 19.50 31.94 36.59
CA ASN A 753 20.32 32.66 37.53
C ASN A 753 19.85 34.12 37.61
N PRO A 754 19.34 34.60 38.78
CA PRO A 754 18.82 35.95 38.96
C PRO A 754 19.80 37.11 38.74
N ASN A 755 21.04 36.81 38.36
CA ASN A 755 22.09 37.80 38.14
C ASN A 755 22.77 37.60 36.77
N ALA A 756 22.20 36.79 35.89
CA ALA A 756 22.65 36.56 34.53
C ALA A 756 21.48 36.67 33.55
N VAL A 757 21.52 37.73 32.74
CA VAL A 757 20.57 38.02 31.65
C VAL A 757 20.36 36.85 30.67
N ASP A 758 21.31 35.92 30.61
CA ASP A 758 21.40 34.77 29.71
C ASP A 758 22.05 33.63 30.53
N SER A 759 21.23 32.70 31.01
CA SER A 759 21.62 31.70 32.00
C SER A 759 22.35 30.49 31.41
N ASP A 760 22.09 30.15 30.15
CA ASP A 760 22.75 29.03 29.45
C ASP A 760 23.85 29.46 28.47
N ALA A 761 24.01 30.77 28.27
CA ALA A 761 25.02 31.43 27.46
C ALA A 761 24.90 31.16 25.94
N ASP A 762 23.70 30.93 25.43
CA ASP A 762 23.43 30.73 24.01
C ASP A 762 23.25 32.04 23.21
N LYS A 763 23.19 33.18 23.94
CA LYS A 763 23.05 34.57 23.49
C LYS A 763 21.62 35.07 23.30
N VAL A 764 20.61 34.33 23.74
CA VAL A 764 19.27 34.86 23.99
C VAL A 764 19.17 35.19 25.47
N ASN A 765 18.19 36.00 25.85
CA ASN A 765 17.99 36.37 27.24
C ASN A 765 16.83 35.58 27.82
N ASP A 766 16.94 35.15 29.08
CA ASP A 766 15.99 34.23 29.70
C ASP A 766 14.54 34.74 29.61
N GLY A 767 14.34 36.05 29.84
CA GLY A 767 13.06 36.72 29.68
C GLY A 767 12.48 36.74 28.26
N ILE A 768 13.32 36.83 27.22
CA ILE A 768 12.89 36.74 25.81
C ILE A 768 12.61 35.31 25.41
N GLU A 769 13.43 34.36 25.86
CA GLU A 769 13.21 32.93 25.64
C GLU A 769 11.88 32.50 26.23
N PHE A 770 11.65 32.85 27.50
CA PHE A 770 10.44 32.50 28.23
C PHE A 770 9.18 33.23 27.69
N LYS A 771 9.22 34.55 27.45
CA LYS A 771 8.02 35.35 27.08
C LYS A 771 7.80 35.51 25.58
N GLY A 772 8.84 35.31 24.78
CA GLY A 772 8.87 35.70 23.37
C GLY A 772 8.89 34.53 22.42
N TYR A 773 9.84 33.61 22.59
CA TYR A 773 10.09 32.53 21.65
C TYR A 773 9.64 31.15 22.14
N GLY A 774 9.40 30.99 23.45
CA GLY A 774 9.10 29.69 24.01
C GLY A 774 10.27 28.73 23.81
N SER A 775 11.49 29.18 24.08
CA SER A 775 12.69 28.32 24.21
C SER A 775 13.07 28.23 25.69
N SER A 776 13.87 27.23 26.07
CA SER A 776 14.28 27.00 27.45
C SER A 776 15.51 27.85 27.81
N PRO A 777 15.41 28.80 28.75
CA PRO A 777 16.53 29.66 29.19
C PRO A 777 17.76 28.97 29.81
N MET A 778 17.67 27.65 29.98
CA MET A 778 18.64 26.82 30.68
C MET A 778 19.30 25.78 29.77
N VAL A 779 18.93 25.75 28.49
CA VAL A 779 19.35 24.73 27.53
C VAL A 779 19.71 25.41 26.22
N VAL A 780 21.02 25.43 25.94
CA VAL A 780 21.59 26.06 24.74
C VAL A 780 20.92 25.66 23.42
N ASP A 781 20.33 24.46 23.35
CA ASP A 781 19.67 23.85 22.19
C ASP A 781 18.43 23.12 22.73
N THR A 782 17.30 23.83 22.78
CA THR A 782 16.08 23.39 23.46
C THR A 782 15.50 22.12 22.84
N ASP A 783 15.55 22.01 21.51
CA ASP A 783 14.99 20.86 20.78
C ASP A 783 15.99 19.73 20.53
N GLY A 784 17.27 19.97 20.82
CA GLY A 784 18.34 18.99 20.75
C GLY A 784 18.70 18.59 19.32
N ASP A 785 18.34 19.39 18.32
CA ASP A 785 18.58 19.10 16.91
C ASP A 785 20.02 19.40 16.45
N GLY A 786 20.82 20.02 17.32
CA GLY A 786 22.19 20.44 17.09
C GLY A 786 22.35 21.93 16.80
N CYS A 787 21.27 22.72 16.75
CA CYS A 787 21.26 24.17 16.63
C CYS A 787 20.96 24.83 17.97
N SER A 788 21.71 25.89 18.33
CA SER A 788 21.35 26.64 19.53
C SER A 788 20.13 27.54 19.29
N ASP A 789 19.31 27.79 20.31
CA ASP A 789 18.07 28.57 20.18
C ASP A 789 18.35 29.99 19.66
N GLY A 790 19.41 30.63 20.16
CA GLY A 790 19.87 31.94 19.72
C GLY A 790 20.34 31.99 18.27
N ARG A 791 20.56 30.83 17.64
CA ARG A 791 20.81 30.73 16.20
C ARG A 791 19.53 30.53 15.41
N GLU A 792 18.57 29.77 15.91
CA GLU A 792 17.28 29.55 15.28
C GLU A 792 16.43 30.82 15.26
N ILE A 793 16.42 31.58 16.35
CA ILE A 793 15.75 32.88 16.47
C ILE A 793 16.29 33.89 15.44
N ALA A 794 17.54 33.74 15.00
CA ALA A 794 18.11 34.57 13.95
C ALA A 794 17.63 34.17 12.53
N SER A 795 16.96 33.02 12.37
CA SER A 795 16.37 32.52 11.13
C SER A 795 14.87 32.84 11.07
N VAL A 796 14.48 33.84 10.29
CA VAL A 796 13.12 34.43 10.29
C VAL A 796 12.10 33.59 9.52
N ASN A 797 12.55 32.52 8.87
CA ASN A 797 11.75 31.64 8.02
C ASN A 797 11.88 30.15 8.44
N ALA A 798 12.52 29.88 9.58
CA ALA A 798 12.79 28.55 10.11
C ALA A 798 13.51 27.58 9.13
N ASP A 799 14.23 28.10 8.12
CA ASP A 799 14.90 27.28 7.09
C ASP A 799 16.31 26.81 7.49
N LYS A 800 16.65 26.96 8.78
CA LYS A 800 17.97 26.66 9.38
C LYS A 800 19.16 27.39 8.72
N ASN A 801 18.93 28.39 7.85
CA ASN A 801 19.95 29.09 7.06
C ASN A 801 19.78 30.62 7.10
N VAL A 802 20.46 31.29 8.04
CA VAL A 802 20.44 32.78 8.09
C VAL A 802 21.18 33.39 6.89
N ASN A 803 20.45 33.97 5.93
CA ASN A 803 20.95 34.48 4.66
C ASN A 803 20.29 35.82 4.22
N SER A 804 20.56 36.25 2.98
CA SER A 804 20.04 37.53 2.47
C SER A 804 18.51 37.59 2.33
N LEU A 805 17.82 36.44 2.30
CA LEU A 805 16.37 36.35 2.30
C LEU A 805 15.79 36.70 3.67
N ASP A 806 16.44 36.30 4.76
CA ASP A 806 16.05 36.64 6.14
C ASP A 806 16.13 38.14 6.38
N MET A 807 17.20 38.77 5.87
CA MET A 807 17.36 40.22 5.90
C MET A 807 16.29 40.95 5.07
N LEU A 808 15.79 40.34 3.99
CA LEU A 808 14.71 40.91 3.17
C LEU A 808 13.34 40.77 3.87
N THR A 809 13.09 39.64 4.53
CA THR A 809 11.87 39.37 5.29
C THR A 809 11.76 40.26 6.54
N LEU A 810 12.86 40.45 7.28
CA LEU A 810 12.95 41.42 8.37
C LEU A 810 12.73 42.87 7.89
N ALA A 811 13.27 43.22 6.72
CA ALA A 811 13.12 44.57 6.17
C ALA A 811 11.68 44.93 5.76
N LEU A 812 10.83 43.94 5.49
CA LEU A 812 9.42 44.15 5.18
C LEU A 812 8.55 44.41 6.41
N ASN A 813 9.07 44.17 7.63
CA ASN A 813 8.34 44.34 8.90
C ASN A 813 8.61 45.69 9.61
N PHE A 814 9.31 46.64 8.99
CA PHE A 814 9.57 47.95 9.60
C PHE A 814 8.33 48.85 9.66
N GLY A 815 7.92 49.24 10.88
CA GLY A 815 6.90 50.24 11.16
C GLY A 815 6.97 50.75 12.61
N THR A 816 6.58 52.00 12.86
CA THR A 816 6.62 52.61 14.19
C THR A 816 5.55 52.04 15.11
N GLY A 817 5.94 51.24 16.09
CA GLY A 817 5.08 50.75 17.18
C GLY A 817 5.93 50.19 18.34
N PRO A 818 5.41 50.19 19.58
CA PRO A 818 6.17 49.77 20.75
C PRO A 818 6.17 48.24 20.82
N ARG A 819 7.08 47.58 20.10
CA ARG A 819 7.44 46.18 20.36
C ARG A 819 8.83 46.18 20.97
N ALA A 820 8.88 46.17 22.31
CA ALA A 820 10.11 46.21 23.11
C ALA A 820 11.09 45.06 22.78
N VAL A 821 10.57 43.95 22.25
CA VAL A 821 11.33 42.72 21.97
C VAL A 821 12.36 42.87 20.83
N LEU A 822 12.21 43.89 19.96
CA LEU A 822 13.09 44.07 18.78
C LEU A 822 13.98 45.32 18.86
N ASP A 823 13.91 46.07 19.96
CA ASP A 823 14.74 47.25 20.25
C ASP A 823 15.90 46.84 21.16
N ILE A 824 16.85 46.11 20.58
CA ILE A 824 17.96 45.45 21.30
C ILE A 824 18.81 46.46 22.09
N ASN A 825 18.92 47.70 21.61
CA ASN A 825 19.67 48.75 22.31
C ASN A 825 18.80 49.62 23.25
N GLN A 826 17.50 49.35 23.32
CA GLN A 826 16.50 50.01 24.17
C GLN A 826 16.42 51.54 23.99
N ASP A 827 16.65 52.07 22.78
CA ASP A 827 16.55 53.52 22.50
C ASP A 827 15.13 54.00 22.16
N GLY A 828 14.16 53.09 22.21
CA GLY A 828 12.76 53.30 21.85
C GLY A 828 12.51 53.27 20.34
N LYS A 829 13.49 52.88 19.51
CA LYS A 829 13.39 52.84 18.05
C LYS A 829 14.14 51.65 17.46
N ILE A 830 13.39 50.73 16.88
CA ILE A 830 13.95 49.67 16.03
C ILE A 830 14.61 50.32 14.80
N ASN A 831 15.94 50.35 14.74
CA ASN A 831 16.68 51.03 13.69
C ASN A 831 17.97 50.29 13.26
N SER A 832 18.73 50.90 12.34
CA SER A 832 19.94 50.28 11.78
C SER A 832 21.05 50.01 12.80
N ILE A 833 20.98 50.60 13.99
CA ILE A 833 21.93 50.37 15.08
C ILE A 833 21.64 49.03 15.76
N ASP A 834 20.38 48.67 15.99
CA ASP A 834 19.97 47.34 16.49
C ASP A 834 20.43 46.23 15.55
N MET A 835 20.28 46.46 14.24
CA MET A 835 20.76 45.57 13.19
C MET A 835 22.27 45.40 13.19
N LEU A 836 23.03 46.43 13.58
CA LEU A 836 24.49 46.37 13.64
C LEU A 836 25.00 45.55 14.82
N ILE A 837 24.21 45.47 15.90
CA ILE A 837 24.49 44.65 17.08
C ILE A 837 24.29 43.17 16.74
N VAL A 838 23.19 42.82 16.06
CA VAL A 838 22.92 41.45 15.57
C VAL A 838 23.98 41.02 14.54
N ALA A 839 24.28 41.88 13.56
CA ALA A 839 25.21 41.53 12.48
C ALA A 839 26.68 41.37 12.93
N LYS A 840 27.09 41.99 14.05
CA LYS A 840 28.47 41.91 14.55
C LYS A 840 28.84 40.55 15.11
N ASN A 841 27.86 39.70 15.41
CA ASN A 841 28.07 38.42 16.09
C ASN A 841 28.24 37.22 15.15
N PHE A 842 28.30 37.40 13.82
CA PHE A 842 28.33 36.28 12.88
C PHE A 842 29.52 36.26 11.90
N ASN A 843 30.22 35.13 11.91
CA ASN A 843 31.00 34.59 10.78
C ASN A 843 30.20 33.42 10.17
N SER A 844 30.17 33.33 8.85
CA SER A 844 29.36 32.38 8.06
C SER A 844 29.73 30.90 8.30
N ILE A 845 28.87 30.12 8.96
CA ILE A 845 28.95 28.65 9.04
C ILE A 845 27.52 28.06 9.13
N ILE A 846 27.24 27.05 8.28
CA ILE A 846 26.00 26.26 8.14
C ILE A 846 25.81 25.36 9.40
N CYS A 847 24.58 25.22 9.90
CA CYS A 847 24.23 24.19 10.89
C CYS A 847 23.99 22.84 10.19
#